data_AF-A0AAC8Q4H2-F1
#
_entry.id   AF-A0AAC8Q4H2-F1
#
_cell.length_a   1.000
_cell.length_b   1.000
_cell.length_c   1.000
_cell.angle_alpha   90.00
_cell.angle_beta   90.00
_cell.angle_gamma   90.00
#
_symmetry.space_group_name_H-M   'P 1'
#
loop_
_entity.id
_entity.type
_entity.pdbx_description
1 polymer ?
#
loop_
_entity_poly.entity_id
_entity_poly.type
_entity_poly.pdbx_seq_one_letter_code
_entity_poly.pdbx_strand_id
1 'polypeptide(L)'
;MNSNRLASPIEDIRPHYTVVVIGSGYGGAITASRLSRAGQSVCVLERGRERQPGEFPDTTPEALEEMQMDMPAGHIGSRTGLFDLHSNPDMNVLVGCGLGGTSLINANVSIRAEARVFEDPRWPKALRDEKQESINAGYKLAEDMLRPRPYPDSYPKLKKLEAMQKSAEAMGQKFYRTAINVTFEDGVNEAGVFQKACNNCGDCCSGCNVGAKNTVLMNYLPDARRHGAEIFCETSVRYLERGENGKWLVHFQVLDTGREKFDAPLLTVSADLVVLAAGALGSTEILLRSKQKGLPVSERLGHGFSGNGDVLGFAYNNETAIHGIGFGIRPPSEVGPVGPTITGIIDIRNQEKLEDDIIIEEGAVPGALAPILPAMLGTAADLMGTNTAPGQAVEQEMRKLDSAVHGAYHGAVKHTQTFLVMGHEGQGSSGTMKLEEDRLRIHWPGVGSRPIFEKVDKRLVQTTQALRGIYTRDPIWNELLGKSLITVHPLGGCNMADSAEQGVVNHENKVFASSTGDQTHEGLYVCDGAVVPTSLGVNPLLTISALSERCSMRIAAQRGWTIDYSKKGPIPVDPQQRKPGIRFTETMKGFFSPAQDENYEAAASRGELLGSPFEFTLTIISEDLEKMMKAPDHAARMVGTVKAPRLSDKPLTATQGVFNLFVQDPNAADTRLMKYQMRLTADDGRTFFFKGFKVIKERPIADMWHDTTTLFITVYEGQDESGTVLGRGVLKIAPEDFMRQLTTMDVFNAKNAEERIRLAMEFGQYFTGILYDYYGGLLGQLDFIDPNAPPRKRRPLRAPAPQLFGVKTSDGVDLLLSRYQAGSKGPVLLGHGLGVSSRIFSTDTIDTNLLEYLCAHGYDVWLLDYRSSTLLPASAAQYTADDVATKDWPAAVARVRELTGAADIQVVAHCYGSTTFTMAMLAGLQGVRSAVCSQISTHVVTPPLVSLKSGLHLPQLLNLMGIKSLTTNALKGEGALERVYDKFLAAYPVGKDEHCDSAVCHRISFLYSLLYRHEQLNEMTHQYMHELFGAATITAFEGLALMVNHGRVVDANGDNVYVPHLDRMAIPIRFIHGARNQCFLPESTEKTVQALSEVNGSALYSRVLIPEYGHIDCIFGKNAARDVYGHILEHLDQTQAPAKPQGVPAVAAARKAVA
;
A
#
# COMPACT_ATOMS: atom_id res chain seq x y z
N MET A 1 23.20 0.81 -13.84
CA MET A 1 23.38 -0.64 -13.65
C MET A 1 22.06 -1.19 -13.16
N ASN A 2 21.52 -2.24 -13.78
CA ASN A 2 20.29 -2.88 -13.36
C ASN A 2 20.58 -3.65 -12.06
N SER A 3 19.96 -3.27 -10.94
CA SER A 3 20.18 -3.90 -9.64
C SER A 3 18.85 -4.33 -9.03
N ASN A 4 18.75 -5.61 -8.67
CA ASN A 4 17.66 -6.15 -7.86
C ASN A 4 17.73 -5.46 -6.51
N ARG A 5 16.66 -4.76 -6.12
CA ARG A 5 16.52 -4.33 -4.73
C ARG A 5 16.46 -5.57 -3.85
N LEU A 6 17.24 -5.58 -2.77
CA LEU A 6 17.24 -6.64 -1.78
C LEU A 6 16.12 -6.46 -0.76
N ALA A 7 15.79 -5.21 -0.44
CA ALA A 7 14.75 -4.87 0.52
C ALA A 7 13.38 -5.36 0.03
N SER A 8 12.66 -6.04 0.91
CA SER A 8 11.28 -6.46 0.73
C SER A 8 10.33 -5.33 1.18
N PRO A 9 9.15 -5.18 0.57
CA PRO A 9 8.15 -4.21 1.00
C PRO A 9 7.71 -4.48 2.44
N ILE A 10 7.57 -3.45 3.27
CA ILE A 10 7.28 -3.62 4.70
C ILE A 10 5.93 -4.29 4.96
N GLU A 11 4.97 -4.11 4.07
CA GLU A 11 3.65 -4.73 4.11
C GLU A 11 3.66 -6.26 3.92
N ASP A 12 4.78 -6.84 3.48
CA ASP A 12 4.98 -8.29 3.39
C ASP A 12 5.48 -8.92 4.69
N ILE A 13 5.79 -8.10 5.71
CA ILE A 13 6.26 -8.62 6.98
C ILE A 13 5.26 -9.62 7.57
N ARG A 14 5.77 -10.79 7.93
CA ARG A 14 4.99 -11.86 8.55
C ARG A 14 4.86 -11.60 10.06
N PRO A 15 3.78 -12.08 10.71
CA PRO A 15 3.63 -11.94 12.16
C PRO A 15 4.69 -12.73 12.95
N HIS A 16 5.33 -13.71 12.34
CA HIS A 16 6.31 -14.59 12.98
C HIS A 16 7.42 -15.06 12.03
N TYR A 17 8.64 -15.14 12.55
CA TYR A 17 9.81 -15.72 11.89
C TYR A 17 10.57 -16.64 12.85
N THR A 18 11.25 -17.67 12.33
CA THR A 18 12.16 -18.47 13.16
C THR A 18 13.31 -17.61 13.70
N VAL A 19 13.85 -16.71 12.87
CA VAL A 19 14.94 -15.82 13.26
C VAL A 19 14.64 -14.38 12.85
N VAL A 20 14.76 -13.45 13.79
CA VAL A 20 14.85 -12.01 13.50
C VAL A 20 16.27 -11.53 13.77
N VAL A 21 16.90 -10.94 12.76
CA VAL A 21 18.21 -10.30 12.83
C VAL A 21 18.01 -8.79 12.79
N ILE A 22 18.56 -8.07 13.76
CA ILE A 22 18.37 -6.63 13.91
C ILE A 22 19.67 -5.93 13.51
N GLY A 23 19.63 -5.15 12.45
CA GLY A 23 20.79 -4.54 11.81
C GLY A 23 21.38 -5.41 10.70
N SER A 24 21.90 -4.76 9.66
CA SER A 24 22.40 -5.41 8.44
C SER A 24 23.89 -5.20 8.17
N GLY A 25 24.65 -4.77 9.19
CA GLY A 25 26.12 -4.70 9.12
C GLY A 25 26.79 -6.07 9.03
N TYR A 26 28.11 -6.15 9.24
CA TYR A 26 28.88 -7.41 9.17
C TYR A 26 28.21 -8.54 9.95
N GLY A 27 27.90 -8.30 11.22
CA GLY A 27 27.26 -9.29 12.08
C GLY A 27 25.91 -9.78 11.58
N GLY A 28 25.06 -8.85 11.17
CA GLY A 28 23.70 -9.13 10.75
C GLY A 28 23.64 -9.83 9.40
N ALA A 29 24.40 -9.34 8.42
CA ALA A 29 24.48 -9.92 7.09
C ALA A 29 25.01 -11.37 7.12
N ILE A 30 26.07 -11.62 7.90
CA ILE A 30 26.63 -12.97 8.07
C ILE A 30 25.60 -13.89 8.71
N THR A 31 25.02 -13.48 9.83
CA THR A 31 24.03 -14.29 10.55
C THR A 31 22.82 -14.59 9.66
N ALA A 32 22.30 -13.59 8.94
CA ALA A 32 21.19 -13.77 8.02
C ALA A 32 21.52 -14.75 6.89
N SER A 33 22.70 -14.63 6.26
CA SER A 33 23.16 -15.56 5.22
C SER A 33 23.25 -16.99 5.74
N ARG A 34 23.94 -17.19 6.87
CA ARG A 34 24.19 -18.53 7.41
C ARG A 34 22.93 -19.22 7.88
N LEU A 35 22.04 -18.51 8.58
CA LEU A 35 20.79 -19.11 9.07
C LEU A 35 19.76 -19.33 7.94
N SER A 36 19.77 -18.49 6.88
CA SER A 36 18.96 -18.75 5.67
C SER A 36 19.48 -19.97 4.90
N ARG A 37 20.81 -20.10 4.76
CA ARG A 37 21.46 -21.31 4.20
C ARG A 37 21.21 -22.57 5.03
N ALA A 38 20.84 -22.40 6.31
CA ALA A 38 20.37 -23.48 7.16
C ALA A 38 18.86 -23.78 7.02
N GLY A 39 18.19 -23.18 6.02
CA GLY A 39 16.78 -23.40 5.71
C GLY A 39 15.80 -22.69 6.63
N GLN A 40 16.26 -21.74 7.45
CA GLN A 40 15.42 -21.06 8.42
C GLN A 40 14.69 -19.86 7.81
N SER A 41 13.52 -19.55 8.36
CA SER A 41 12.77 -18.35 8.03
C SER A 41 13.41 -17.14 8.73
N VAL A 42 14.15 -16.31 7.97
CA VAL A 42 14.91 -15.17 8.50
C VAL A 42 14.28 -13.83 8.09
N CYS A 43 14.09 -12.95 9.06
CA CYS A 43 13.73 -11.54 8.88
C CYS A 43 14.92 -10.65 9.30
N VAL A 44 15.35 -9.73 8.44
CA VAL A 44 16.35 -8.70 8.75
C VAL A 44 15.65 -7.36 8.87
N LEU A 45 15.82 -6.68 10.01
CA LEU A 45 15.30 -5.32 10.25
C LEU A 45 16.46 -4.32 10.21
N GLU A 46 16.47 -3.44 9.22
CA GLU A 46 17.49 -2.41 9.02
C GLU A 46 16.90 -1.01 9.16
N ARG A 47 17.54 -0.15 9.97
CA ARG A 47 17.07 1.22 10.23
C ARG A 47 17.24 2.13 9.01
N GLY A 48 18.34 2.00 8.26
CA GLY A 48 18.64 2.86 7.12
C GLY A 48 18.03 2.41 5.80
N ARG A 49 18.29 3.17 4.73
CA ARG A 49 17.82 2.87 3.37
C ARG A 49 18.71 1.86 2.65
N GLU A 50 18.17 1.20 1.63
CA GLU A 50 18.97 0.48 0.64
C GLU A 50 19.54 1.46 -0.40
N ARG A 51 20.86 1.49 -0.55
CA ARG A 51 21.57 2.29 -1.56
C ARG A 51 22.48 1.37 -2.38
N GLN A 52 22.29 1.32 -3.69
CA GLN A 52 23.06 0.48 -4.60
C GLN A 52 24.21 1.29 -5.24
N PRO A 53 25.24 0.63 -5.81
CA PRO A 53 26.27 1.33 -6.58
C PRO A 53 25.66 2.22 -7.67
N GLY A 54 25.97 3.52 -7.62
CA GLY A 54 25.39 4.57 -8.45
C GLY A 54 24.45 5.51 -7.68
N GLU A 55 24.13 5.22 -6.42
CA GLU A 55 23.21 5.98 -5.57
C GLU A 55 23.89 6.57 -4.32
N PHE A 56 25.18 6.34 -4.13
CA PHE A 56 25.93 6.95 -3.04
C PHE A 56 26.26 8.42 -3.39
N PRO A 57 26.36 9.31 -2.39
CA PRO A 57 26.62 10.73 -2.62
C PRO A 57 27.99 10.97 -3.25
N ASP A 58 28.02 11.67 -4.38
CA ASP A 58 29.26 12.08 -5.08
C ASP A 58 29.48 13.60 -5.06
N THR A 59 28.48 14.35 -4.58
CA THR A 59 28.53 15.82 -4.41
C THR A 59 28.35 16.25 -2.95
N THR A 60 28.78 17.47 -2.62
CA THR A 60 28.60 18.02 -1.26
C THR A 60 27.12 18.15 -0.85
N PRO A 61 26.19 18.65 -1.69
CA PRO A 61 24.78 18.70 -1.32
C PRO A 61 24.18 17.32 -1.01
N GLU A 62 24.45 16.31 -1.84
CA GLU A 62 23.99 14.93 -1.60
C GLU A 62 24.57 14.37 -0.29
N ALA A 63 25.85 14.62 -0.01
CA ALA A 63 26.48 14.17 1.24
C ALA A 63 25.87 14.87 2.48
N LEU A 64 25.46 16.13 2.37
CA LEU A 64 24.77 16.87 3.43
C LEU A 64 23.35 16.38 3.66
N GLU A 65 22.60 16.03 2.61
CA GLU A 65 21.27 15.41 2.72
C GLU A 65 21.33 14.06 3.43
N GLU A 66 22.45 13.35 3.30
CA GLU A 66 22.72 12.06 3.90
C GLU A 66 23.38 12.13 5.28
N MET A 67 23.68 13.33 5.79
CA MET A 67 24.24 13.53 7.11
C MET A 67 23.15 13.59 8.17
N GLN A 68 23.30 12.80 9.24
CA GLN A 68 22.50 12.87 10.44
C GLN A 68 23.41 12.93 11.67
N MET A 69 22.94 13.60 12.72
CA MET A 69 23.72 13.77 13.94
C MET A 69 22.84 13.69 15.18
N ASP A 70 23.23 12.86 16.13
CA ASP A 70 22.62 12.79 17.45
C ASP A 70 23.48 13.54 18.47
N MET A 71 22.90 14.57 19.08
CA MET A 71 23.57 15.49 20.00
C MET A 71 22.82 15.57 21.34
N PRO A 72 23.46 16.00 22.44
CA PRO A 72 22.77 16.19 23.72
C PRO A 72 21.51 17.06 23.63
N ALA A 73 21.53 18.08 22.75
CA ALA A 73 20.39 18.99 22.53
C ALA A 73 19.28 18.43 21.61
N GLY A 74 19.50 17.29 20.94
CA GLY A 74 18.54 16.68 20.02
C GLY A 74 19.17 16.03 18.80
N HIS A 75 18.34 15.65 17.84
CA HIS A 75 18.75 15.01 16.58
C HIS A 75 18.54 15.97 15.40
N ILE A 76 19.48 15.96 14.46
CA ILE A 76 19.39 16.72 13.20
C ILE A 76 19.60 15.79 12.00
N GLY A 77 18.99 16.15 10.86
CA GLY A 77 19.02 15.33 9.64
C GLY A 77 17.93 14.25 9.63
N SER A 78 17.94 13.42 8.58
CA SER A 78 17.04 12.27 8.47
C SER A 78 17.59 11.09 9.28
N ARG A 79 16.72 10.42 10.04
CA ARG A 79 17.08 9.21 10.81
C ARG A 79 17.56 8.04 9.94
N THR A 80 17.33 8.10 8.63
CA THR A 80 17.71 7.08 7.64
C THR A 80 18.88 7.54 6.73
N GLY A 81 19.46 8.72 7.00
CA GLY A 81 20.62 9.27 6.29
C GLY A 81 21.87 8.40 6.46
N LEU A 82 22.72 8.31 5.44
CA LEU A 82 23.84 7.37 5.39
C LEU A 82 24.90 7.57 6.51
N PHE A 83 25.24 8.82 6.85
CA PHE A 83 26.28 9.14 7.82
C PHE A 83 25.67 9.50 9.17
N ASP A 84 25.84 8.66 10.18
CA ASP A 84 25.29 8.87 11.51
C ASP A 84 26.37 9.23 12.53
N LEU A 85 26.44 10.52 12.88
CA LEU A 85 27.40 11.08 13.83
C LEU A 85 26.77 11.20 15.23
N HIS A 86 27.27 10.39 16.16
CA HIS A 86 26.91 10.48 17.58
C HIS A 86 27.89 11.42 18.27
N SER A 87 27.44 12.63 18.60
CA SER A 87 28.28 13.63 19.24
C SER A 87 28.13 13.60 20.74
N ASN A 88 29.25 13.40 21.44
CA ASN A 88 29.30 13.35 22.89
C ASN A 88 30.48 14.20 23.40
N PRO A 89 30.47 14.63 24.68
CA PRO A 89 31.52 15.48 25.23
C PRO A 89 32.94 14.92 25.11
N ASP A 90 33.11 13.60 25.31
CA ASP A 90 34.43 12.98 25.34
C ASP A 90 34.79 12.23 24.04
N MET A 91 33.80 11.60 23.39
CA MET A 91 34.00 10.70 22.26
C MET A 91 32.84 10.80 21.25
N ASN A 92 33.17 11.27 20.05
CA ASN A 92 32.27 11.25 18.91
C ASN A 92 32.41 9.91 18.17
N VAL A 93 31.31 9.41 17.61
CA VAL A 93 31.30 8.14 16.86
C VAL A 93 30.62 8.36 15.52
N LEU A 94 31.28 7.98 14.42
CA LEU A 94 30.68 7.98 13.09
C LEU A 94 30.40 6.54 12.63
N VAL A 95 29.15 6.25 12.31
CA VAL A 95 28.71 4.94 11.77
C VAL A 95 27.90 5.10 10.49
N GLY A 96 27.82 4.02 9.70
CA GLY A 96 26.98 4.00 8.50
C GLY A 96 25.58 3.48 8.82
N CYS A 97 24.56 4.14 8.28
CA CYS A 97 23.15 3.75 8.42
C CYS A 97 22.55 3.41 7.05
N GLY A 98 22.25 2.13 6.83
CA GLY A 98 21.77 1.64 5.53
C GLY A 98 21.91 0.13 5.41
N LEU A 99 21.32 -0.45 4.36
CA LEU A 99 21.41 -1.88 4.09
C LEU A 99 22.86 -2.29 3.80
N GLY A 100 23.53 -2.86 4.79
CA GLY A 100 24.96 -3.15 4.82
C GLY A 100 25.75 -2.45 5.93
N GLY A 101 25.10 -1.57 6.70
CA GLY A 101 25.68 -0.80 7.82
C GLY A 101 26.95 -0.04 7.45
N THR A 102 27.90 0.04 8.39
CA THR A 102 29.19 0.74 8.17
C THR A 102 30.06 0.13 7.07
N SER A 103 29.76 -1.08 6.55
CA SER A 103 30.47 -1.59 5.37
C SER A 103 30.29 -0.69 4.14
N LEU A 104 29.20 0.07 4.09
CA LEU A 104 28.92 1.02 3.01
C LEU A 104 29.95 2.16 2.98
N ILE A 105 30.37 2.66 4.15
CA ILE A 105 31.22 3.86 4.29
C ILE A 105 32.62 3.59 4.86
N ASN A 106 33.01 2.34 5.15
CA ASN A 106 34.35 2.05 5.68
C ASN A 106 35.45 2.01 4.59
N ALA A 107 36.70 1.88 5.02
CA ALA A 107 37.87 1.83 4.14
C ALA A 107 38.27 0.42 3.65
N ASN A 108 37.49 -0.63 3.93
CA ASN A 108 37.68 -2.03 3.48
C ASN A 108 38.84 -2.83 4.06
N VAL A 109 39.54 -2.34 5.07
CA VAL A 109 40.75 -3.00 5.58
C VAL A 109 40.41 -4.27 6.36
N SER A 110 41.02 -5.38 5.95
CA SER A 110 40.82 -6.72 6.54
C SER A 110 42.12 -7.22 7.16
N ILE A 111 42.32 -6.91 8.44
CA ILE A 111 43.48 -7.35 9.22
C ILE A 111 42.99 -8.24 10.37
N ARG A 112 43.66 -9.38 10.59
CA ARG A 112 43.42 -10.21 11.77
C ARG A 112 44.01 -9.55 13.01
N ALA A 113 43.28 -9.59 14.11
CA ALA A 113 43.81 -9.14 15.41
C ALA A 113 44.94 -10.07 15.87
N GLU A 114 45.88 -9.54 16.65
CA GLU A 114 46.99 -10.34 17.18
C GLU A 114 46.51 -11.37 18.20
N ALA A 115 47.24 -12.49 18.29
CA ALA A 115 46.88 -13.54 19.23
C ALA A 115 46.85 -13.07 20.69
N ARG A 116 47.78 -12.17 21.06
CA ARG A 116 47.89 -11.55 22.39
C ARG A 116 46.64 -10.77 22.81
N VAL A 117 45.87 -10.24 21.86
CA VAL A 117 44.61 -9.54 22.14
C VAL A 117 43.59 -10.51 22.76
N PHE A 118 43.53 -11.73 22.26
CA PHE A 118 42.60 -12.76 22.75
C PHE A 118 43.06 -13.39 24.06
N GLU A 119 44.34 -13.27 24.43
CA GLU A 119 44.89 -13.76 25.70
C GLU A 119 44.51 -12.85 26.88
N ASP A 120 44.05 -11.63 26.61
CA ASP A 120 43.60 -10.68 27.63
C ASP A 120 42.50 -11.29 28.51
N PRO A 121 42.60 -11.21 29.86
CA PRO A 121 41.63 -11.81 30.78
C PRO A 121 40.19 -11.36 30.61
N ARG A 122 39.94 -10.23 29.92
CA ARG A 122 38.58 -9.77 29.59
C ARG A 122 37.89 -10.67 28.57
N TRP A 123 38.64 -11.41 27.76
CA TRP A 123 38.05 -12.45 26.91
C TRP A 123 37.68 -13.68 27.74
N PRO A 124 36.52 -14.32 27.48
CA PRO A 124 36.10 -15.53 28.16
C PRO A 124 37.17 -16.60 28.20
N LYS A 125 37.29 -17.31 29.32
CA LYS A 125 38.24 -18.40 29.49
C LYS A 125 38.10 -19.46 28.40
N ALA A 126 36.88 -19.77 27.98
CA ALA A 126 36.63 -20.75 26.92
C ALA A 126 37.31 -20.36 25.58
N LEU A 127 37.34 -19.08 25.23
CA LEU A 127 38.02 -18.58 24.01
C LEU A 127 39.56 -18.58 24.16
N ARG A 128 40.04 -18.30 25.37
CA ARG A 128 41.48 -18.35 25.70
C ARG A 128 42.03 -19.77 25.67
N ASP A 129 41.29 -20.73 26.22
CA ASP A 129 41.70 -22.13 26.30
C ASP A 129 41.75 -22.81 24.93
N GLU A 130 40.83 -22.48 24.00
CA GLU A 130 40.83 -23.02 22.64
C GLU A 130 41.87 -22.38 21.71
N LYS A 131 42.69 -21.43 22.20
CA LYS A 131 43.78 -20.76 21.47
C LYS A 131 43.36 -20.27 20.07
N GLN A 132 42.17 -19.65 19.99
CA GLN A 132 41.57 -19.09 18.76
C GLN A 132 41.23 -20.11 17.65
N GLU A 133 41.21 -21.42 17.91
CA GLU A 133 40.91 -22.40 16.85
C GLU A 133 39.57 -22.10 16.15
N SER A 134 38.50 -21.88 16.92
CA SER A 134 37.17 -21.61 16.36
C SER A 134 37.02 -20.18 15.80
N ILE A 135 37.75 -19.21 16.35
CA ILE A 135 37.84 -17.85 15.79
C ILE A 135 38.55 -17.87 14.43
N ASN A 136 39.62 -18.66 14.29
CA ASN A 136 40.36 -18.82 13.03
C ASN A 136 39.52 -19.49 11.94
N ALA A 137 38.64 -20.43 12.30
CA ALA A 137 37.65 -20.97 11.37
C ALA A 137 36.70 -19.87 10.87
N GLY A 138 36.22 -19.01 11.78
CA GLY A 138 35.40 -17.83 11.43
C GLY A 138 36.15 -16.85 10.52
N TYR A 139 37.42 -16.56 10.81
CA TYR A 139 38.26 -15.72 9.96
C TYR A 139 38.34 -16.28 8.54
N LYS A 140 38.59 -17.58 8.41
CA LYS A 140 38.68 -18.23 7.09
C LYS A 140 37.38 -18.08 6.29
N LEU A 141 36.23 -18.36 6.90
CA LEU A 141 34.93 -18.22 6.23
C LEU A 141 34.65 -16.77 5.80
N ALA A 142 34.99 -15.80 6.68
CA ALA A 142 34.87 -14.39 6.38
C ALA A 142 35.77 -13.98 5.20
N GLU A 143 37.03 -14.41 5.19
CA GLU A 143 37.98 -14.15 4.11
C GLU A 143 37.55 -14.78 2.79
N ASP A 144 37.00 -16.00 2.80
CA ASP A 144 36.53 -16.69 1.60
C ASP A 144 35.39 -15.88 0.93
N MET A 145 34.48 -15.27 1.70
CA MET A 145 33.37 -14.45 1.19
C MET A 145 33.76 -13.00 0.85
N LEU A 146 34.51 -12.33 1.74
CA LEU A 146 34.92 -10.93 1.60
C LEU A 146 36.05 -10.75 0.59
N ARG A 147 36.82 -11.82 0.32
CA ARG A 147 37.95 -11.88 -0.62
C ARG A 147 38.94 -10.73 -0.45
N PRO A 148 39.47 -10.50 0.77
CA PRO A 148 40.45 -9.45 0.99
C PRO A 148 41.72 -9.70 0.18
N ARG A 149 42.24 -8.67 -0.49
CA ARG A 149 43.51 -8.76 -1.23
C ARG A 149 44.27 -7.43 -1.22
N PRO A 150 45.62 -7.45 -1.24
CA PRO A 150 46.41 -6.22 -1.34
C PRO A 150 46.20 -5.48 -2.66
N TYR A 151 46.51 -4.18 -2.67
CA TYR A 151 46.57 -3.39 -3.90
C TYR A 151 47.65 -3.95 -4.85
N PRO A 152 47.30 -4.37 -6.08
CA PRO A 152 48.20 -5.15 -6.94
C PRO A 152 49.29 -4.29 -7.58
N ASP A 153 50.46 -4.87 -7.83
CA ASP A 153 51.56 -4.21 -8.53
C ASP A 153 51.27 -3.88 -10.00
N SER A 154 50.29 -4.57 -10.60
CA SER A 154 49.85 -4.33 -11.97
C SER A 154 48.96 -3.09 -12.12
N TYR A 155 48.51 -2.50 -11.01
CA TYR A 155 47.69 -1.30 -11.00
C TYR A 155 48.53 -0.02 -10.97
N PRO A 156 47.94 1.16 -11.30
CA PRO A 156 48.65 2.43 -11.29
C PRO A 156 49.35 2.74 -9.95
N LYS A 157 50.56 3.32 -10.01
CA LYS A 157 51.27 3.76 -8.80
C LYS A 157 50.51 4.88 -8.11
N LEU A 158 50.41 4.79 -6.78
CA LEU A 158 49.66 5.74 -5.95
C LEU A 158 50.63 6.64 -5.17
N LYS A 159 50.47 7.96 -5.30
CA LYS A 159 51.35 8.94 -4.66
C LYS A 159 51.28 8.90 -3.12
N LYS A 160 50.07 8.74 -2.57
CA LYS A 160 49.85 8.52 -1.13
C LYS A 160 50.56 7.29 -0.57
N LEU A 161 50.61 6.20 -1.35
CA LEU A 161 51.29 4.97 -0.96
C LEU A 161 52.82 5.13 -1.00
N GLU A 162 53.36 5.79 -2.03
CA GLU A 162 54.79 6.12 -2.12
C GLU A 162 55.24 7.02 -0.95
N ALA A 163 54.42 8.02 -0.59
CA ALA A 163 54.66 8.88 0.55
C ALA A 163 54.67 8.10 1.87
N MET A 164 53.69 7.22 2.08
CA MET A 164 53.63 6.37 3.27
C MET A 164 54.86 5.45 3.38
N GLN A 165 55.30 4.85 2.28
CA GLN A 165 56.51 4.04 2.25
C GLN A 165 57.75 4.86 2.64
N LYS A 166 57.90 6.08 2.09
CA LYS A 166 58.99 6.99 2.44
C LYS A 166 59.02 7.31 3.94
N SER A 167 57.85 7.55 4.55
CA SER A 167 57.76 7.79 5.99
C SER A 167 58.16 6.55 6.80
N ALA A 168 57.74 5.36 6.37
CA ALA A 168 58.11 4.09 7.02
C ALA A 168 59.62 3.87 7.03
N GLU A 169 60.28 4.07 5.88
CA GLU A 169 61.73 3.93 5.71
C GLU A 169 62.49 4.91 6.60
N ALA A 170 62.05 6.17 6.67
CA ALA A 170 62.66 7.18 7.53
C ALA A 170 62.51 6.86 9.04
N MET A 171 61.42 6.19 9.42
CA MET A 171 61.18 5.74 10.80
C MET A 171 61.84 4.39 11.13
N GLY A 172 62.40 3.69 10.13
CA GLY A 172 62.89 2.32 10.28
C GLY A 172 61.81 1.32 10.67
N GLN A 173 60.56 1.53 10.21
CA GLN A 173 59.41 0.71 10.55
C GLN A 173 58.96 -0.18 9.38
N LYS A 174 58.25 -1.27 9.70
CA LYS A 174 57.72 -2.20 8.70
C LYS A 174 56.60 -1.53 7.90
N PHE A 175 56.68 -1.63 6.59
CA PHE A 175 55.64 -1.20 5.66
C PHE A 175 55.17 -2.35 4.78
N TYR A 176 53.87 -2.40 4.49
CA TYR A 176 53.29 -3.30 3.49
C TYR A 176 51.96 -2.80 2.97
N ARG A 177 51.54 -3.35 1.81
CA ARG A 177 50.19 -3.16 1.28
C ARG A 177 49.22 -4.06 2.02
N THR A 178 48.24 -3.46 2.70
CA THR A 178 47.28 -4.22 3.50
C THR A 178 46.19 -4.85 2.64
N ALA A 179 45.62 -5.95 3.12
CA ALA A 179 44.54 -6.62 2.41
C ALA A 179 43.23 -5.84 2.56
N ILE A 180 42.56 -5.60 1.45
CA ILE A 180 41.31 -4.83 1.39
C ILE A 180 40.23 -5.58 0.62
N ASN A 181 38.97 -5.37 1.00
CA ASN A 181 37.79 -5.98 0.36
C ASN A 181 37.41 -5.23 -0.93
N VAL A 182 38.33 -5.18 -1.90
CA VAL A 182 38.16 -4.48 -3.18
C VAL A 182 38.58 -5.39 -4.33
N THR A 183 37.73 -5.47 -5.35
CA THR A 183 38.12 -6.11 -6.62
C THR A 183 38.78 -5.12 -7.57
N PHE A 184 39.68 -5.66 -8.37
CA PHE A 184 40.56 -5.02 -9.35
C PHE A 184 40.46 -5.74 -10.70
N GLU A 185 39.46 -6.61 -10.84
CA GLU A 185 39.13 -7.35 -12.05
C GLU A 185 37.61 -7.44 -12.12
N ASP A 186 37.07 -7.34 -13.34
CA ASP A 186 35.65 -7.58 -13.58
C ASP A 186 35.35 -9.07 -13.38
N GLY A 187 34.29 -9.39 -12.64
CA GLY A 187 33.94 -10.79 -12.42
C GLY A 187 32.88 -11.02 -11.36
N VAL A 188 32.54 -12.29 -11.17
CA VAL A 188 31.56 -12.73 -10.19
C VAL A 188 32.28 -13.06 -8.88
N ASN A 189 31.78 -12.52 -7.76
CA ASN A 189 32.33 -12.78 -6.43
C ASN A 189 31.78 -14.09 -5.82
N GLU A 190 32.18 -14.38 -4.58
CA GLU A 190 31.82 -15.63 -3.90
C GLU A 190 30.30 -15.81 -3.70
N ALA A 191 29.56 -14.71 -3.54
CA ALA A 191 28.10 -14.73 -3.39
C ALA A 191 27.35 -14.85 -4.72
N GLY A 192 28.05 -14.82 -5.86
CA GLY A 192 27.44 -14.83 -7.18
C GLY A 192 27.08 -13.44 -7.72
N VAL A 193 27.55 -12.35 -7.10
CA VAL A 193 27.30 -10.97 -7.54
C VAL A 193 28.41 -10.52 -8.50
N PHE A 194 28.03 -9.90 -9.62
CA PHE A 194 29.00 -9.31 -10.54
C PHE A 194 29.55 -7.99 -10.00
N GLN A 195 30.86 -7.84 -10.01
CA GLN A 195 31.58 -6.65 -9.57
C GLN A 195 32.48 -6.13 -10.68
N LYS A 196 32.57 -4.79 -10.80
CA LYS A 196 33.53 -4.13 -11.69
C LYS A 196 34.87 -3.92 -11.00
N ALA A 197 35.95 -3.93 -11.76
CA ALA A 197 37.27 -3.55 -11.32
C ALA A 197 37.28 -2.12 -10.75
N CYS A 198 38.03 -1.91 -9.66
CA CYS A 198 38.24 -0.58 -9.07
C CYS A 198 38.86 0.38 -10.09
N ASN A 199 38.33 1.61 -10.15
CA ASN A 199 38.80 2.68 -11.03
C ASN A 199 39.74 3.69 -10.33
N ASN A 200 40.20 3.39 -9.10
CA ASN A 200 41.08 4.23 -8.28
C ASN A 200 40.49 5.60 -7.87
N CYS A 201 39.17 5.70 -7.71
CA CYS A 201 38.49 6.97 -7.40
C CYS A 201 38.75 7.56 -6.00
N GLY A 202 39.12 6.78 -4.98
CA GLY A 202 39.32 7.31 -3.62
C GLY A 202 38.05 7.54 -2.78
N ASP A 203 36.85 7.37 -3.37
CA ASP A 203 35.56 7.69 -2.73
C ASP A 203 34.98 6.56 -1.86
N CYS A 204 35.81 5.65 -1.34
CA CYS A 204 35.30 4.44 -0.66
C CYS A 204 34.48 4.76 0.60
N CYS A 205 34.75 5.90 1.24
CA CYS A 205 34.10 6.33 2.48
C CYS A 205 32.82 7.16 2.26
N SER A 206 32.52 7.62 1.05
CA SER A 206 31.16 8.11 0.72
C SER A 206 30.25 7.01 0.19
N GLY A 207 30.84 5.89 -0.25
CA GLY A 207 30.16 4.72 -0.79
C GLY A 207 30.64 4.43 -2.22
N CYS A 208 30.79 3.16 -2.57
CA CYS A 208 31.41 2.80 -3.85
C CYS A 208 30.39 2.77 -5.00
N ASN A 209 30.30 3.85 -5.78
CA ASN A 209 29.44 3.92 -6.97
C ASN A 209 29.91 3.05 -8.16
N VAL A 210 31.12 2.50 -8.09
CA VAL A 210 31.67 1.60 -9.13
C VAL A 210 31.18 0.15 -8.97
N GLY A 211 30.84 -0.27 -7.74
CA GLY A 211 30.55 -1.66 -7.40
C GLY A 211 31.78 -2.55 -7.17
N ALA A 212 32.98 -1.95 -7.09
CA ALA A 212 34.24 -2.67 -6.87
C ALA A 212 34.48 -3.08 -5.41
N LYS A 213 33.86 -2.37 -4.47
CA LYS A 213 33.94 -2.62 -3.03
C LYS A 213 33.10 -3.85 -2.68
N ASN A 214 33.71 -4.92 -2.17
CA ASN A 214 33.02 -6.15 -1.78
C ASN A 214 32.41 -6.02 -0.38
N THR A 215 31.50 -5.04 -0.23
CA THR A 215 30.75 -4.77 1.00
C THR A 215 29.78 -5.91 1.32
N VAL A 216 29.18 -5.94 2.52
CA VAL A 216 28.18 -6.98 2.82
C VAL A 216 26.88 -6.85 2.02
N LEU A 217 26.62 -5.66 1.48
CA LEU A 217 25.59 -5.42 0.45
C LEU A 217 25.91 -6.13 -0.87
N MET A 218 27.19 -6.34 -1.19
CA MET A 218 27.63 -7.00 -2.41
C MET A 218 27.90 -8.50 -2.23
N ASN A 219 27.80 -9.06 -1.02
CA ASN A 219 28.02 -10.49 -0.76
C ASN A 219 26.97 -11.15 0.15
N TYR A 220 27.10 -11.06 1.47
CA TYR A 220 26.29 -11.78 2.44
C TYR A 220 24.79 -11.46 2.34
N LEU A 221 24.40 -10.21 2.08
CA LEU A 221 22.98 -9.85 1.98
C LEU A 221 22.31 -10.39 0.70
N PRO A 222 22.90 -10.27 -0.50
CA PRO A 222 22.44 -10.99 -1.69
C PRO A 222 22.36 -12.50 -1.49
N ASP A 223 23.34 -13.08 -0.79
CA ASP A 223 23.36 -14.50 -0.47
C ASP A 223 22.21 -14.90 0.48
N ALA A 224 21.95 -14.10 1.51
CA ALA A 224 20.82 -14.29 2.43
C ALA A 224 19.49 -14.23 1.67
N ARG A 225 19.30 -13.20 0.83
CA ARG A 225 18.09 -13.00 0.02
C ARG A 225 17.85 -14.18 -0.93
N ARG A 226 18.92 -14.69 -1.56
CA ARG A 226 18.88 -15.88 -2.43
C ARG A 226 18.39 -17.13 -1.69
N HIS A 227 18.70 -17.25 -0.40
CA HIS A 227 18.28 -18.37 0.44
C HIS A 227 16.99 -18.09 1.23
N GLY A 228 16.24 -17.06 0.86
CA GLY A 228 14.89 -16.81 1.38
C GLY A 228 14.79 -15.83 2.56
N ALA A 229 15.87 -15.13 2.93
CA ALA A 229 15.77 -14.03 3.89
C ALA A 229 14.83 -12.93 3.37
N GLU A 230 13.97 -12.42 4.24
CA GLU A 230 13.22 -11.19 4.00
C GLU A 230 13.93 -10.04 4.71
N ILE A 231 14.09 -8.90 4.04
CA ILE A 231 14.91 -7.78 4.52
C ILE A 231 14.04 -6.53 4.49
N PHE A 232 13.82 -5.88 5.62
CA PHE A 232 12.98 -4.69 5.71
C PHE A 232 13.85 -3.49 6.12
N CYS A 233 14.01 -2.54 5.20
CA CYS A 233 14.73 -1.28 5.44
C CYS A 233 13.81 -0.23 6.07
N GLU A 234 14.41 0.86 6.56
CA GLU A 234 13.68 1.94 7.25
C GLU A 234 12.89 1.44 8.48
N THR A 235 13.38 0.38 9.13
CA THR A 235 12.78 -0.22 10.33
C THR A 235 13.68 -0.07 11.55
N SER A 236 13.25 0.77 12.49
CA SER A 236 13.98 1.06 13.73
C SER A 236 13.45 0.21 14.88
N VAL A 237 14.19 -0.83 15.27
CA VAL A 237 13.86 -1.61 16.46
C VAL A 237 14.12 -0.77 17.71
N ARG A 238 13.13 -0.75 18.62
CA ARG A 238 13.19 0.04 19.86
C ARG A 238 13.58 -0.80 21.06
N TYR A 239 12.89 -1.92 21.29
CA TYR A 239 13.17 -2.81 22.41
C TYR A 239 12.68 -4.24 22.14
N LEU A 240 13.12 -5.16 23.00
CA LEU A 240 12.75 -6.57 22.99
C LEU A 240 11.97 -6.90 24.26
N GLU A 241 11.01 -7.81 24.14
CA GLU A 241 10.24 -8.37 25.24
C GLU A 241 10.16 -9.89 25.08
N ARG A 242 10.10 -10.61 26.20
CA ARG A 242 9.77 -12.04 26.19
C ARG A 242 8.26 -12.19 26.34
N GLY A 243 7.58 -12.69 25.31
CA GLY A 243 6.14 -12.90 25.33
C GLY A 243 5.74 -14.06 26.25
N GLU A 244 4.46 -14.06 26.68
CA GLU A 244 3.91 -15.08 27.59
C GLU A 244 3.94 -16.50 26.99
N ASN A 245 3.86 -16.60 25.66
CA ASN A 245 3.99 -17.85 24.90
C ASN A 245 5.45 -18.35 24.77
N GLY A 246 6.41 -17.66 25.41
CA GLY A 246 7.82 -18.00 25.38
C GLY A 246 8.57 -17.56 24.12
N LYS A 247 7.93 -16.88 23.16
CA LYS A 247 8.57 -16.28 21.98
C LYS A 247 9.15 -14.91 22.29
N TRP A 248 10.07 -14.44 21.47
CA TRP A 248 10.57 -13.08 21.51
C TRP A 248 9.61 -12.16 20.76
N LEU A 249 9.33 -10.99 21.32
CA LEU A 249 8.61 -9.90 20.68
C LEU A 249 9.60 -8.78 20.36
N VAL A 250 9.69 -8.43 19.09
CA VAL A 250 10.55 -7.35 18.58
C VAL A 250 9.67 -6.16 18.27
N HIS A 251 9.81 -5.09 19.06
CA HIS A 251 9.02 -3.87 18.93
C HIS A 251 9.78 -2.84 18.08
N PHE A 252 9.20 -2.43 16.96
CA PHE A 252 9.87 -1.57 15.97
C PHE A 252 8.97 -0.47 15.41
N GLN A 253 9.60 0.55 14.82
CA GLN A 253 8.95 1.65 14.14
C GLN A 253 9.41 1.70 12.68
N VAL A 254 8.47 1.88 11.76
CA VAL A 254 8.79 2.19 10.35
C VAL A 254 9.03 3.69 10.23
N LEU A 255 10.20 4.05 9.73
CA LEU A 255 10.68 5.42 9.61
C LEU A 255 10.29 6.05 8.26
N ASP A 256 10.31 7.38 8.20
CA ASP A 256 10.09 8.19 7.00
C ASP A 256 8.72 7.94 6.31
N THR A 257 7.77 7.34 7.03
CA THR A 257 6.38 7.10 6.58
C THR A 257 5.40 8.16 7.10
N GLY A 258 5.86 9.04 7.99
CA GLY A 258 5.02 10.03 8.66
C GLY A 258 4.24 9.47 9.86
N ARG A 259 4.37 8.17 10.17
CA ARG A 259 3.82 7.57 11.40
C ARG A 259 4.32 8.26 12.66
N GLU A 260 5.53 8.82 12.63
CA GLU A 260 6.12 9.55 13.75
C GLU A 260 5.35 10.82 14.07
N LYS A 261 4.62 11.39 13.10
CA LYS A 261 3.80 12.59 13.27
C LYS A 261 2.48 12.34 14.02
N PHE A 262 2.13 11.07 14.22
CA PHE A 262 0.88 10.63 14.84
C PHE A 262 1.07 9.97 16.22
N ASP A 263 2.30 9.96 16.76
CA ASP A 263 2.65 9.21 17.97
C ASP A 263 2.16 7.76 17.90
N ALA A 264 2.26 7.18 16.70
CA ALA A 264 1.73 5.85 16.41
C ALA A 264 2.42 4.81 17.31
N PRO A 265 1.69 3.82 17.84
CA PRO A 265 2.29 2.70 18.52
C PRO A 265 3.34 1.99 17.67
N LEU A 266 4.27 1.32 18.36
CA LEU A 266 5.22 0.43 17.72
C LEU A 266 4.50 -0.77 17.13
N LEU A 267 5.05 -1.26 16.02
CA LEU A 267 4.70 -2.54 15.43
C LEU A 267 5.45 -3.66 16.16
N THR A 268 4.87 -4.85 16.17
CA THR A 268 5.49 -6.03 16.78
C THR A 268 5.65 -7.14 15.75
N VAL A 269 6.81 -7.80 15.76
CA VAL A 269 7.02 -9.09 15.09
C VAL A 269 7.54 -10.11 16.10
N SER A 270 7.03 -11.34 16.04
CA SER A 270 7.45 -12.41 16.96
C SER A 270 8.56 -13.28 16.35
N ALA A 271 9.41 -13.86 17.21
CA ALA A 271 10.50 -14.73 16.79
C ALA A 271 10.81 -15.87 17.76
N ASP A 272 11.34 -16.99 17.25
CA ASP A 272 11.95 -18.03 18.10
C ASP A 272 13.33 -17.61 18.61
N LEU A 273 14.05 -16.87 17.77
CA LEU A 273 15.41 -16.41 18.03
C LEU A 273 15.58 -14.97 17.53
N VAL A 274 16.21 -14.14 18.35
CA VAL A 274 16.59 -12.77 18.01
C VAL A 274 18.12 -12.63 18.06
N VAL A 275 18.69 -12.09 16.99
CA VAL A 275 20.10 -11.70 16.95
C VAL A 275 20.20 -10.19 16.81
N LEU A 276 20.73 -9.55 17.85
CA LEU A 276 21.12 -8.15 17.79
C LEU A 276 22.46 -8.02 17.05
N ALA A 277 22.43 -7.25 15.96
CA ALA A 277 23.57 -6.94 15.12
C ALA A 277 23.52 -5.48 14.64
N ALA A 278 22.99 -4.58 15.47
CA ALA A 278 22.78 -3.16 15.20
C ALA A 278 24.03 -2.29 15.44
N GLY A 279 25.20 -2.93 15.56
CA GLY A 279 26.47 -2.29 15.89
C GLY A 279 26.62 -2.07 17.39
N ALA A 280 27.84 -1.67 17.80
CA ALA A 280 28.19 -1.46 19.21
C ALA A 280 27.18 -0.55 19.95
N LEU A 281 26.81 0.56 19.31
CA LEU A 281 25.86 1.53 19.85
C LEU A 281 24.43 0.98 19.81
N GLY A 282 23.94 0.57 18.64
CA GLY A 282 22.53 0.17 18.46
C GLY A 282 22.13 -1.05 19.27
N SER A 283 22.96 -2.10 19.30
CA SER A 283 22.66 -3.32 20.08
C SER A 283 22.64 -3.04 21.58
N THR A 284 23.56 -2.21 22.06
CA THR A 284 23.58 -1.76 23.46
C THR A 284 22.34 -0.91 23.78
N GLU A 285 21.98 0.02 22.89
CA GLU A 285 20.83 0.91 23.06
C GLU A 285 19.50 0.13 23.16
N ILE A 286 19.30 -0.84 22.28
CA ILE A 286 18.10 -1.70 22.29
C ILE A 286 18.01 -2.50 23.59
N LEU A 287 19.12 -3.10 24.05
CA LEU A 287 19.12 -3.83 25.32
C LEU A 287 18.91 -2.91 26.53
N LEU A 288 19.44 -1.69 26.52
CA LEU A 288 19.22 -0.73 27.61
C LEU A 288 17.74 -0.36 27.71
N ARG A 289 17.07 -0.12 26.57
CA ARG A 289 15.62 0.11 26.54
C ARG A 289 14.84 -1.12 26.99
N SER A 290 15.27 -2.31 26.55
CA SER A 290 14.65 -3.59 26.95
C SER A 290 14.77 -3.82 28.46
N LYS A 291 15.92 -3.49 29.06
CA LYS A 291 16.13 -3.53 30.52
C LYS A 291 15.18 -2.58 31.26
N GLN A 292 15.03 -1.33 30.79
CA GLN A 292 14.07 -0.37 31.36
C GLN A 292 12.62 -0.86 31.26
N LYS A 293 12.31 -1.73 30.29
CA LYS A 293 11.01 -2.41 30.12
C LYS A 293 10.89 -3.72 30.92
N GLY A 294 11.90 -4.09 31.69
CA GLY A 294 11.86 -5.24 32.60
C GLY A 294 12.53 -6.50 32.09
N LEU A 295 13.22 -6.48 30.93
CA LEU A 295 14.03 -7.62 30.48
C LEU A 295 15.23 -7.82 31.44
N PRO A 296 15.36 -8.97 32.12
CA PRO A 296 16.50 -9.23 32.98
C PRO A 296 17.79 -9.33 32.16
N VAL A 297 18.77 -8.49 32.43
CA VAL A 297 20.07 -8.50 31.76
C VAL A 297 21.16 -8.08 32.76
N SER A 298 22.41 -8.38 32.44
CA SER A 298 23.56 -8.00 33.27
C SER A 298 23.61 -6.49 33.62
N GLU A 299 24.09 -6.18 34.82
CA GLU A 299 24.44 -4.80 35.23
C GLU A 299 25.65 -4.23 34.49
N ARG A 300 26.39 -5.07 33.76
CA ARG A 300 27.52 -4.65 32.92
C ARG A 300 27.08 -4.10 31.56
N LEU A 301 25.78 -4.14 31.25
CA LEU A 301 25.24 -3.56 30.02
C LEU A 301 25.59 -2.08 29.90
N GLY A 302 26.16 -1.69 28.75
CA GLY A 302 26.65 -0.35 28.48
C GLY A 302 28.07 -0.08 28.97
N HIS A 303 28.68 -0.96 29.77
CA HIS A 303 30.07 -0.79 30.19
C HIS A 303 31.06 -1.38 29.18
N GLY A 304 32.32 -0.95 29.26
CA GLY A 304 33.39 -1.59 28.50
C GLY A 304 33.52 -1.07 27.06
N PHE A 305 33.03 0.14 26.78
CA PHE A 305 33.14 0.76 25.46
C PHE A 305 34.60 1.13 25.13
N SER A 306 35.00 0.94 23.88
CA SER A 306 36.30 1.29 23.32
C SER A 306 36.14 1.99 21.97
N GLY A 307 37.02 2.95 21.69
CA GLY A 307 37.15 3.62 20.39
C GLY A 307 38.27 3.03 19.54
N ASN A 308 38.72 1.82 19.88
CA ASN A 308 39.80 1.07 19.22
C ASN A 308 41.14 1.82 19.10
N GLY A 309 41.37 2.79 19.98
CA GLY A 309 42.53 3.68 19.91
C GLY A 309 42.60 4.52 18.62
N ASP A 310 41.44 4.81 18.01
CA ASP A 310 41.36 5.56 16.76
C ASP A 310 41.94 6.97 16.89
N VAL A 311 42.79 7.36 15.93
CA VAL A 311 43.23 8.75 15.74
C VAL A 311 43.21 9.11 14.26
N LEU A 312 42.59 10.25 13.96
CA LEU A 312 42.69 10.91 12.66
C LEU A 312 43.75 12.02 12.71
N GLY A 313 44.65 12.04 11.74
CA GLY A 313 45.67 13.07 11.61
C GLY A 313 46.01 13.38 10.16
N PHE A 314 46.64 14.53 9.95
CA PHE A 314 47.02 15.01 8.62
C PHE A 314 48.47 15.48 8.60
N ALA A 315 49.23 15.06 7.60
CA ALA A 315 50.44 15.76 7.18
C ALA A 315 50.06 16.74 6.06
N TYR A 316 49.75 17.98 6.44
CA TYR A 316 49.29 19.03 5.55
C TYR A 316 50.44 19.70 4.79
N ASN A 317 50.20 20.06 3.53
CA ASN A 317 51.12 20.88 2.72
C ASN A 317 52.56 20.34 2.60
N ASN A 318 52.69 19.03 2.41
CA ASN A 318 53.96 18.34 2.24
C ASN A 318 54.75 18.86 1.04
N GLU A 319 56.06 18.62 1.04
CA GLU A 319 56.90 18.85 -0.14
C GLU A 319 56.47 17.95 -1.30
N THR A 320 56.10 16.69 -1.00
CA THR A 320 55.68 15.70 -1.99
C THR A 320 54.16 15.78 -2.21
N ALA A 321 53.73 15.77 -3.48
CA ALA A 321 52.32 15.68 -3.82
C ALA A 321 51.74 14.30 -3.45
N ILE A 322 50.55 14.27 -2.85
CA ILE A 322 49.96 13.06 -2.26
C ILE A 322 48.79 12.51 -3.10
N HIS A 323 48.00 13.40 -3.70
CA HIS A 323 46.80 13.04 -4.48
C HIS A 323 45.79 12.23 -3.64
N GLY A 324 45.55 12.66 -2.40
CA GLY A 324 44.67 11.97 -1.43
C GLY A 324 43.20 12.37 -1.47
N ILE A 325 42.72 13.07 -2.51
CA ILE A 325 41.32 13.53 -2.61
C ILE A 325 40.61 12.73 -3.70
N GLY A 326 39.50 12.10 -3.35
CA GLY A 326 38.71 11.25 -4.24
C GLY A 326 38.07 12.03 -5.40
N PHE A 327 37.47 11.33 -6.37
CA PHE A 327 37.00 11.95 -7.62
C PHE A 327 35.71 12.77 -7.41
N GLY A 328 34.79 12.26 -6.59
CA GLY A 328 33.40 12.71 -6.60
C GLY A 328 32.86 12.66 -8.03
N ILE A 329 32.30 13.77 -8.52
CA ILE A 329 31.79 13.88 -9.90
C ILE A 329 32.87 14.09 -10.98
N ARG A 330 34.15 14.23 -10.62
CA ARG A 330 35.20 14.56 -11.59
C ARG A 330 35.60 13.35 -12.44
N PRO A 331 35.93 13.55 -13.73
CA PRO A 331 36.43 12.46 -14.55
C PRO A 331 37.83 12.03 -14.09
N PRO A 332 38.18 10.74 -14.20
CA PRO A 332 39.50 10.23 -13.80
C PRO A 332 40.69 10.95 -14.44
N SER A 333 40.51 11.50 -15.65
CA SER A 333 41.54 12.25 -16.40
C SER A 333 41.97 13.55 -15.73
N GLU A 334 41.14 14.14 -14.86
CA GLU A 334 41.45 15.41 -14.18
C GLU A 334 42.22 15.22 -12.87
N VAL A 335 41.96 14.11 -12.15
CA VAL A 335 42.50 13.88 -10.79
C VAL A 335 43.73 12.96 -10.81
N GLY A 336 43.77 11.98 -11.72
CA GLY A 336 44.75 10.90 -11.71
C GLY A 336 44.43 9.82 -10.67
N PRO A 337 45.23 8.73 -10.56
CA PRO A 337 44.89 7.59 -9.70
C PRO A 337 45.09 7.92 -8.21
N VAL A 338 43.99 7.99 -7.46
CA VAL A 338 43.99 8.15 -5.99
C VAL A 338 44.16 6.78 -5.32
N GLY A 339 43.46 5.78 -5.86
CA GLY A 339 43.39 4.40 -5.33
C GLY A 339 42.25 4.22 -4.33
N PRO A 340 42.02 2.99 -3.82
CA PRO A 340 41.16 2.78 -2.66
C PRO A 340 41.58 3.65 -1.47
N THR A 341 40.64 3.98 -0.58
CA THR A 341 40.89 4.91 0.54
C THR A 341 42.13 4.51 1.34
N ILE A 342 42.28 3.23 1.69
CA ILE A 342 43.47 2.69 2.35
C ILE A 342 44.08 1.59 1.49
N THR A 343 45.40 1.61 1.32
CA THR A 343 46.15 0.60 0.57
C THR A 343 47.45 0.17 1.25
N GLY A 344 48.04 1.00 2.11
CA GLY A 344 49.30 0.71 2.79
C GLY A 344 49.28 1.06 4.27
N ILE A 345 50.12 0.35 5.03
CA ILE A 345 50.23 0.56 6.47
C ILE A 345 51.68 0.56 6.94
N ILE A 346 51.96 1.37 7.97
CA ILE A 346 53.15 1.26 8.82
C ILE A 346 52.73 0.46 10.05
N ASP A 347 53.39 -0.67 10.27
CA ASP A 347 53.05 -1.64 11.30
C ASP A 347 54.10 -1.60 12.42
N ILE A 348 53.73 -0.99 13.54
CA ILE A 348 54.58 -0.83 14.74
C ILE A 348 54.11 -1.80 15.84
N ARG A 349 53.44 -2.90 15.47
CA ARG A 349 53.01 -3.93 16.41
C ARG A 349 54.17 -4.85 16.84
N ASN A 350 53.88 -5.82 17.72
CA ASN A 350 54.85 -6.73 18.33
C ASN A 350 55.83 -6.03 19.29
N GLN A 351 55.38 -4.96 19.95
CA GLN A 351 56.11 -4.36 21.06
C GLN A 351 56.00 -5.24 22.32
N GLU A 352 56.83 -4.98 23.33
CA GLU A 352 56.81 -5.73 24.60
C GLU A 352 55.44 -5.69 25.28
N LYS A 353 54.77 -4.52 25.23
CA LYS A 353 53.43 -4.31 25.77
C LYS A 353 52.43 -4.10 24.63
N LEU A 354 51.25 -4.67 24.76
CA LEU A 354 50.17 -4.51 23.78
C LEU A 354 49.74 -3.03 23.67
N GLU A 355 49.79 -2.28 24.76
CA GLU A 355 49.51 -0.83 24.79
C GLU A 355 50.48 0.00 23.97
N ASP A 356 51.63 -0.58 23.61
CA ASP A 356 52.63 0.09 22.80
C ASP A 356 52.46 -0.14 21.30
N ASP A 357 51.57 -1.06 20.91
CA ASP A 357 51.29 -1.43 19.53
C ASP A 357 50.44 -0.37 18.81
N ILE A 358 50.88 0.01 17.61
CA ILE A 358 50.23 1.03 16.78
C ILE A 358 50.29 0.59 15.31
N ILE A 359 49.18 0.76 14.59
CA ILE A 359 49.15 0.73 13.12
C ILE A 359 48.83 2.13 12.62
N ILE A 360 49.59 2.61 11.63
CA ILE A 360 49.30 3.85 10.91
C ILE A 360 48.92 3.48 9.48
N GLU A 361 47.74 3.91 9.03
CA GLU A 361 47.22 3.69 7.69
C GLU A 361 47.19 4.98 6.90
N GLU A 362 47.49 4.90 5.60
CA GLU A 362 47.35 6.03 4.69
C GLU A 362 45.93 6.10 4.12
N GLY A 363 45.32 7.30 4.10
CA GLY A 363 43.91 7.52 3.75
C GLY A 363 43.70 8.39 2.51
N ALA A 364 42.46 8.37 2.00
CA ALA A 364 41.93 9.34 1.03
C ALA A 364 40.63 9.97 1.54
N VAL A 365 40.42 11.25 1.25
CA VAL A 365 39.20 11.97 1.60
C VAL A 365 38.23 11.94 0.41
N PRO A 366 36.94 11.59 0.60
CA PRO A 366 35.97 11.57 -0.49
C PRO A 366 35.87 12.91 -1.23
N GLY A 367 35.71 12.86 -2.55
CA GLY A 367 35.61 14.02 -3.42
C GLY A 367 34.39 14.90 -3.11
N ALA A 368 33.33 14.33 -2.53
CA ALA A 368 32.16 15.05 -2.04
C ALA A 368 32.49 16.10 -0.96
N LEU A 369 33.61 15.94 -0.22
CA LEU A 369 34.07 16.89 0.80
C LEU A 369 35.09 17.89 0.26
N ALA A 370 35.56 17.73 -0.98
CA ALA A 370 36.62 18.55 -1.56
C ALA A 370 36.40 20.08 -1.43
N PRO A 371 35.18 20.64 -1.58
CA PRO A 371 34.98 22.09 -1.48
C PRO A 371 35.31 22.72 -0.12
N ILE A 372 35.19 21.96 0.98
CA ILE A 372 35.38 22.49 2.35
C ILE A 372 36.80 22.31 2.87
N LEU A 373 37.61 21.43 2.25
CA LEU A 373 38.94 21.05 2.75
C LEU A 373 39.97 22.19 2.78
N PRO A 374 40.06 23.10 1.79
CA PRO A 374 41.07 24.15 1.80
C PRO A 374 40.97 25.05 3.04
N ALA A 375 39.74 25.49 3.37
CA ALA A 375 39.49 26.29 4.55
C ALA A 375 39.72 25.48 5.83
N MET A 376 39.13 24.29 5.93
CA MET A 376 39.21 23.44 7.13
C MET A 376 40.66 23.09 7.51
N LEU A 377 41.43 22.53 6.56
CA LEU A 377 42.80 22.08 6.82
C LEU A 377 43.77 23.25 6.96
N GLY A 378 43.58 24.32 6.17
CA GLY A 378 44.39 25.53 6.26
C GLY A 378 44.28 26.19 7.63
N THR A 379 43.05 26.38 8.13
CA THR A 379 42.81 26.97 9.45
C THR A 379 43.29 26.05 10.59
N ALA A 380 43.08 24.73 10.48
CA ALA A 380 43.57 23.80 11.48
C ALA A 380 45.11 23.79 11.56
N ALA A 381 45.79 23.86 10.41
CA ALA A 381 47.25 23.96 10.36
C ALA A 381 47.77 25.27 10.97
N ASP A 382 47.08 26.39 10.78
CA ASP A 382 47.48 27.68 11.37
C ASP A 382 47.32 27.72 12.89
N LEU A 383 46.25 27.10 13.41
CA LEU A 383 45.92 27.13 14.83
C LEU A 383 46.67 26.07 15.65
N MET A 384 46.88 24.88 15.08
CA MET A 384 47.30 23.68 15.83
C MET A 384 48.43 22.89 15.14
N GLY A 385 48.95 23.39 14.03
CA GLY A 385 49.94 22.69 13.22
C GLY A 385 51.34 22.67 13.84
N THR A 386 52.03 21.54 13.74
CA THR A 386 53.46 21.41 14.03
C THR A 386 54.24 21.38 12.71
N ASN A 387 54.93 22.47 12.36
CA ASN A 387 55.71 22.54 11.13
C ASN A 387 56.99 21.71 11.24
N THR A 388 57.17 20.75 10.35
CA THR A 388 58.32 19.83 10.32
C THR A 388 59.34 20.17 9.22
N ALA A 389 59.10 21.22 8.45
CA ALA A 389 59.88 21.63 7.29
C ALA A 389 60.50 23.03 7.44
N PRO A 390 61.56 23.18 8.25
CA PRO A 390 62.24 24.46 8.38
C PRO A 390 62.77 24.91 7.00
N GLY A 391 62.51 26.18 6.65
CA GLY A 391 62.99 26.82 5.42
C GLY A 391 62.06 26.77 4.20
N GLN A 392 60.83 26.25 4.29
CA GLN A 392 59.88 26.16 3.16
C GLN A 392 58.65 27.08 3.29
N ALA A 393 58.73 28.14 4.09
CA ALA A 393 57.58 28.98 4.42
C ALA A 393 56.96 29.64 3.17
N VAL A 394 57.79 30.10 2.22
CA VAL A 394 57.30 30.78 1.00
C VAL A 394 56.55 29.79 0.10
N GLU A 395 57.13 28.62 -0.14
CA GLU A 395 56.50 27.59 -0.98
C GLU A 395 55.22 27.04 -0.34
N GLN A 396 55.20 26.89 0.99
CA GLN A 396 54.03 26.46 1.74
C GLN A 396 52.89 27.48 1.62
N GLU A 397 53.16 28.78 1.79
CA GLU A 397 52.16 29.84 1.62
C GLU A 397 51.67 29.95 0.17
N MET A 398 52.55 29.81 -0.83
CA MET A 398 52.15 29.77 -2.24
C MET A 398 51.18 28.61 -2.53
N ARG A 399 51.49 27.40 -2.03
CA ARG A 399 50.59 26.24 -2.18
C ARG A 399 49.28 26.41 -1.43
N LYS A 400 49.29 27.05 -0.25
CA LYS A 400 48.07 27.33 0.52
C LYS A 400 47.16 28.31 -0.24
N LEU A 401 47.73 29.36 -0.82
CA LEU A 401 47.00 30.29 -1.69
C LEU A 401 46.44 29.59 -2.94
N ASP A 402 47.23 28.71 -3.56
CA ASP A 402 46.79 27.91 -4.72
C ASP A 402 45.57 27.03 -4.37
N SER A 403 45.54 26.38 -3.20
CA SER A 403 44.35 25.64 -2.75
C SER A 403 43.14 26.53 -2.46
N ALA A 404 43.35 27.76 -1.95
CA ALA A 404 42.27 28.70 -1.69
C ALA A 404 41.63 29.23 -2.99
N VAL A 405 42.43 29.37 -4.07
CA VAL A 405 41.96 29.87 -5.37
C VAL A 405 41.42 28.75 -6.27
N HIS A 406 42.16 27.64 -6.39
CA HIS A 406 41.86 26.56 -7.34
C HIS A 406 41.23 25.32 -6.69
N GLY A 407 41.08 25.30 -5.36
CA GLY A 407 40.39 24.25 -4.61
C GLY A 407 41.28 23.06 -4.19
N ALA A 408 40.65 22.02 -3.65
CA ALA A 408 41.32 20.91 -2.97
C ALA A 408 42.21 20.01 -3.85
N TYR A 409 42.03 20.04 -5.18
CA TYR A 409 42.82 19.26 -6.12
C TYR A 409 44.13 19.96 -6.53
N HIS A 410 44.40 21.12 -5.95
CA HIS A 410 45.55 21.98 -6.19
C HIS A 410 46.25 22.34 -4.87
N GLY A 411 47.45 22.92 -4.97
CA GLY A 411 48.15 23.50 -3.83
C GLY A 411 48.39 22.57 -2.64
N ALA A 412 48.24 23.13 -1.44
CA ALA A 412 48.51 22.50 -0.15
C ALA A 412 47.63 21.27 0.13
N VAL A 413 46.35 21.28 -0.26
CA VAL A 413 45.43 20.15 -0.03
C VAL A 413 45.81 18.94 -0.88
N LYS A 414 46.20 19.13 -2.15
CA LYS A 414 46.75 18.05 -3.00
C LYS A 414 48.03 17.43 -2.42
N HIS A 415 48.76 18.22 -1.64
CA HIS A 415 49.97 17.84 -0.93
C HIS A 415 49.70 17.35 0.50
N THR A 416 48.46 16.99 0.84
CA THR A 416 48.09 16.54 2.18
C THR A 416 47.92 15.03 2.24
N GLN A 417 48.56 14.40 3.23
CA GLN A 417 48.44 12.98 3.53
C GLN A 417 47.52 12.80 4.75
N THR A 418 46.51 11.96 4.60
CA THR A 418 45.63 11.54 5.70
C THR A 418 46.20 10.31 6.38
N PHE A 419 46.19 10.31 7.70
CA PHE A 419 46.56 9.18 8.55
C PHE A 419 45.37 8.73 9.39
N LEU A 420 45.11 7.43 9.37
CA LEU A 420 44.21 6.77 10.32
C LEU A 420 45.04 5.82 11.18
N VAL A 421 44.91 5.94 12.49
CA VAL A 421 45.74 5.18 13.43
C VAL A 421 44.85 4.35 14.33
N MET A 422 45.25 3.11 14.59
CA MET A 422 44.63 2.26 15.61
C MET A 422 45.68 1.83 16.64
N GLY A 423 45.22 1.60 17.86
CA GLY A 423 46.05 1.18 18.98
C GLY A 423 45.21 0.68 20.15
N HIS A 424 45.78 0.73 21.36
CA HIS A 424 45.12 0.24 22.56
C HIS A 424 45.05 1.32 23.66
N GLU A 425 43.85 1.58 24.20
CA GLU A 425 43.61 2.61 25.23
C GLU A 425 44.03 2.19 26.66
N GLY A 426 44.61 0.99 26.79
CA GLY A 426 45.20 0.44 28.02
C GLY A 426 44.23 -0.30 28.95
N GLN A 427 44.79 -1.16 29.81
CA GLN A 427 44.02 -1.89 30.83
C GLN A 427 43.30 -0.93 31.81
N GLY A 428 42.08 -1.31 32.20
CA GLY A 428 41.24 -0.53 33.11
C GLY A 428 40.60 0.74 32.52
N SER A 429 40.86 1.06 31.24
CA SER A 429 40.16 2.12 30.49
C SER A 429 38.93 1.53 29.80
N SER A 430 37.76 2.10 30.04
CA SER A 430 36.61 1.87 29.15
C SER A 430 35.56 2.95 29.34
N GLY A 431 34.95 3.38 28.24
CA GLY A 431 33.78 4.23 28.28
C GLY A 431 32.55 3.49 28.81
N THR A 432 31.52 4.27 29.14
CA THR A 432 30.18 3.76 29.45
C THR A 432 29.15 4.38 28.53
N MET A 433 28.18 3.58 28.11
CA MET A 433 27.03 3.98 27.31
C MET A 433 25.78 3.90 28.17
N LYS A 434 24.99 4.97 28.21
CA LYS A 434 23.76 5.04 28.99
C LYS A 434 22.67 5.74 28.19
N LEU A 435 21.41 5.45 28.53
CA LEU A 435 20.27 6.19 28.00
C LEU A 435 20.03 7.44 28.83
N GLU A 436 19.99 8.59 28.17
CA GLU A 436 19.57 9.88 28.72
C GLU A 436 18.45 10.41 27.83
N GLU A 437 17.25 10.58 28.40
CA GLU A 437 16.05 11.01 27.64
C GLU A 437 15.81 10.15 26.37
N ASP A 438 15.92 8.82 26.51
CA ASP A 438 15.78 7.83 25.42
C ASP A 438 16.81 7.94 24.29
N ARG A 439 17.92 8.67 24.49
CA ARG A 439 19.07 8.73 23.57
C ARG A 439 20.30 8.10 24.19
N LEU A 440 21.07 7.36 23.40
CA LEU A 440 22.34 6.80 23.85
C LEU A 440 23.40 7.89 23.99
N ARG A 441 24.06 7.95 25.15
CA ARG A 441 25.17 8.87 25.43
C ARG A 441 26.40 8.11 25.87
N ILE A 442 27.55 8.55 25.36
CA ILE A 442 28.86 7.99 25.68
C ILE A 442 29.54 8.89 26.69
N HIS A 443 29.93 8.30 27.82
CA HIS A 443 30.65 8.96 28.91
C HIS A 443 32.03 8.33 29.05
N TRP A 444 33.08 9.12 28.81
CA TRP A 444 34.46 8.66 28.99
C TRP A 444 35.41 9.81 29.40
N PRO A 445 35.24 10.37 30.61
CA PRO A 445 36.00 11.54 31.04
C PRO A 445 37.52 11.32 30.94
N GLY A 446 38.21 12.27 30.31
CA GLY A 446 39.67 12.28 30.24
C GLY A 446 40.29 11.27 29.27
N VAL A 447 39.49 10.60 28.41
CA VAL A 447 40.01 9.66 27.40
C VAL A 447 41.06 10.30 26.50
N GLY A 448 40.86 11.57 26.11
CA GLY A 448 41.78 12.28 25.24
C GLY A 448 43.18 12.53 25.83
N SER A 449 43.33 12.50 27.15
CA SER A 449 44.61 12.72 27.84
C SER A 449 45.37 11.42 28.13
N ARG A 450 44.95 10.29 27.56
CA ARG A 450 45.61 9.00 27.78
C ARG A 450 46.98 8.95 27.06
N PRO A 451 48.00 8.29 27.64
CA PRO A 451 49.37 8.28 27.09
C PRO A 451 49.49 7.78 25.64
N ILE A 452 48.58 6.89 25.21
CA ILE A 452 48.56 6.37 23.84
C ILE A 452 48.40 7.50 22.82
N PHE A 453 47.57 8.50 23.08
CA PHE A 453 47.28 9.57 22.11
C PHE A 453 48.48 10.50 21.92
N GLU A 454 49.22 10.80 22.99
CA GLU A 454 50.49 11.53 22.88
C GLU A 454 51.56 10.72 22.13
N LYS A 455 51.58 9.39 22.33
CA LYS A 455 52.48 8.49 21.62
C LYS A 455 52.18 8.48 20.12
N VAL A 456 50.89 8.39 19.76
CA VAL A 456 50.43 8.49 18.37
C VAL A 456 50.83 9.83 17.75
N ASP A 457 50.59 10.96 18.44
CA ASP A 457 51.00 12.29 17.94
C ASP A 457 52.50 12.34 17.65
N LYS A 458 53.35 11.85 18.55
CA LYS A 458 54.81 11.80 18.35
C LYS A 458 55.18 10.98 17.11
N ARG A 459 54.50 9.85 16.88
CA ARG A 459 54.72 9.02 15.68
C ARG A 459 54.24 9.70 14.41
N LEU A 460 53.10 10.40 14.43
CA LEU A 460 52.60 11.13 13.27
C LEU A 460 53.45 12.36 12.95
N VAL A 461 54.03 13.04 13.94
CA VAL A 461 55.06 14.07 13.72
C VAL A 461 56.29 13.49 13.02
N GLN A 462 56.81 12.33 13.47
CA GLN A 462 57.92 11.63 12.81
C GLN A 462 57.56 11.22 11.36
N THR A 463 56.34 10.73 11.16
CA THR A 463 55.82 10.35 9.84
C THR A 463 55.77 11.56 8.90
N THR A 464 55.35 12.72 9.43
CA THR A 464 55.24 13.99 8.71
C THR A 464 56.60 14.63 8.40
N GLN A 465 57.59 14.49 9.30
CA GLN A 465 58.96 14.96 9.09
C GLN A 465 59.58 14.39 7.81
N ALA A 466 59.34 13.11 7.52
CA ALA A 466 59.82 12.47 6.29
C ALA A 466 59.21 13.07 5.01
N LEU A 467 58.00 13.65 5.12
CA LEU A 467 57.28 14.31 4.02
C LEU A 467 57.51 15.82 3.97
N ARG A 468 58.15 16.39 5.00
CA ARG A 468 58.41 17.83 5.16
C ARG A 468 57.11 18.64 5.08
N GLY A 469 56.12 18.27 5.89
CA GLY A 469 54.83 18.96 5.98
C GLY A 469 54.56 19.63 7.33
N ILE A 470 53.29 19.97 7.53
CA ILE A 470 52.75 20.48 8.80
C ILE A 470 51.86 19.38 9.38
N TYR A 471 52.25 18.83 10.53
CA TYR A 471 51.39 17.86 11.22
C TYR A 471 50.24 18.59 11.86
N THR A 472 49.02 18.20 11.53
CA THR A 472 47.80 18.75 12.10
C THR A 472 46.97 17.59 12.63
N ARG A 473 46.57 17.69 13.91
CA ARG A 473 45.62 16.77 14.52
C ARG A 473 44.23 16.98 13.92
N ASP A 474 43.30 16.06 14.16
CA ASP A 474 41.90 16.22 13.76
C ASP A 474 41.38 17.66 14.07
N PRO A 475 40.79 18.39 13.09
CA PRO A 475 40.21 19.71 13.32
C PRO A 475 39.13 19.78 14.42
N ILE A 476 38.48 18.65 14.75
CA ILE A 476 37.52 18.53 15.87
C ILE A 476 38.26 18.59 17.23
N TRP A 477 39.55 18.24 17.26
CA TRP A 477 40.42 18.32 18.42
C TRP A 477 40.91 19.75 18.67
N ASN A 478 40.06 20.63 19.20
CA ASN A 478 40.46 21.98 19.60
C ASN A 478 39.99 22.35 21.03
N GLU A 479 40.59 23.39 21.63
CA GLU A 479 40.24 23.84 22.99
C GLU A 479 38.80 24.34 23.10
N LEU A 480 38.19 24.79 22.00
CA LEU A 480 36.80 25.26 21.93
C LEU A 480 35.78 24.10 21.96
N LEU A 481 36.17 22.93 21.42
CA LEU A 481 35.37 21.69 21.32
C LEU A 481 35.82 20.62 22.34
N GLY A 482 36.54 21.04 23.39
CA GLY A 482 36.82 20.23 24.57
C GLY A 482 37.86 19.10 24.40
N LYS A 483 38.65 19.09 23.31
CA LYS A 483 39.59 17.98 23.01
C LYS A 483 38.88 16.61 22.93
N SER A 484 37.69 16.57 22.32
CA SER A 484 36.93 15.33 22.10
C SER A 484 37.55 14.48 20.99
N LEU A 485 37.55 13.16 21.15
CA LEU A 485 38.03 12.21 20.14
C LEU A 485 36.93 11.88 19.13
N ILE A 486 37.32 11.31 17.98
CA ILE A 486 36.39 10.64 17.07
C ILE A 486 36.86 9.21 16.82
N THR A 487 35.90 8.27 16.81
CA THR A 487 36.15 6.88 16.40
C THR A 487 35.19 6.46 15.30
N VAL A 488 35.69 5.64 14.39
CA VAL A 488 34.92 4.92 13.36
C VAL A 488 34.86 3.42 13.66
N HIS A 489 35.51 2.99 14.75
CA HIS A 489 35.60 1.63 15.23
C HIS A 489 35.04 1.48 16.65
N PRO A 490 33.76 1.86 16.91
CA PRO A 490 33.17 1.65 18.22
C PRO A 490 33.07 0.16 18.55
N LEU A 491 33.55 -0.22 19.73
CA LEU A 491 33.55 -1.58 20.24
C LEU A 491 33.00 -1.62 21.68
N GLY A 492 32.42 -2.76 22.06
CA GLY A 492 31.95 -3.00 23.42
C GLY A 492 30.57 -2.42 23.74
N GLY A 493 30.15 -2.59 24.99
CA GLY A 493 28.81 -2.27 25.51
C GLY A 493 27.97 -3.49 25.81
N CYS A 494 28.18 -4.58 25.07
CA CYS A 494 27.60 -5.91 25.30
C CYS A 494 28.68 -6.97 25.46
N ASN A 495 29.76 -6.63 26.17
CA ASN A 495 31.02 -7.39 26.20
C ASN A 495 30.83 -8.88 26.54
N MET A 496 31.60 -9.74 25.87
CA MET A 496 31.72 -11.15 26.26
C MET A 496 32.37 -11.29 27.64
N ALA A 497 31.91 -12.26 28.42
CA ALA A 497 32.55 -12.69 29.66
C ALA A 497 32.20 -14.14 30.03
N ASP A 498 32.77 -14.63 31.12
CA ASP A 498 32.45 -15.94 31.70
C ASP A 498 31.16 -15.90 32.55
N SER A 499 30.72 -14.73 33.01
CA SER A 499 29.54 -14.54 33.87
C SER A 499 28.92 -13.14 33.73
N ALA A 500 27.67 -13.01 34.19
CA ALA A 500 26.90 -11.77 34.17
C ALA A 500 27.52 -10.63 34.99
N GLU A 501 28.32 -10.93 36.00
CA GLU A 501 29.03 -9.94 36.82
C GLU A 501 30.15 -9.25 36.04
N GLN A 502 30.62 -9.88 34.97
CA GLN A 502 31.80 -9.46 34.22
C GLN A 502 31.45 -8.90 32.83
N GLY A 503 30.38 -9.38 32.21
CA GLY A 503 29.93 -8.97 30.88
C GLY A 503 28.44 -9.20 30.64
N VAL A 504 28.02 -9.02 29.40
CA VAL A 504 26.61 -9.06 28.98
C VAL A 504 26.27 -10.34 28.22
N VAL A 505 27.24 -10.88 27.49
CA VAL A 505 27.06 -12.13 26.76
C VAL A 505 28.11 -13.16 27.17
N ASN A 506 27.79 -14.44 27.04
CA ASN A 506 28.74 -15.51 27.26
C ASN A 506 29.69 -15.68 26.05
N HIS A 507 30.61 -16.65 26.12
CA HIS A 507 31.54 -16.99 25.04
C HIS A 507 30.88 -17.48 23.73
N GLU A 508 29.57 -17.75 23.72
CA GLU A 508 28.78 -18.12 22.55
C GLU A 508 27.88 -16.98 22.08
N ASN A 509 28.09 -15.77 22.58
CA ASN A 509 27.33 -14.57 22.27
C ASN A 509 25.87 -14.56 22.79
N LYS A 510 25.51 -15.48 23.69
CA LYS A 510 24.18 -15.51 24.31
C LYS A 510 24.08 -14.48 25.42
N VAL A 511 23.00 -13.71 25.46
CA VAL A 511 22.79 -12.67 26.48
C VAL A 511 22.51 -13.32 27.84
N PHE A 512 23.22 -12.89 28.90
CA PHE A 512 22.96 -13.32 30.26
C PHE A 512 21.57 -12.88 30.74
N ALA A 513 20.86 -13.78 31.43
CA ALA A 513 19.48 -13.59 31.85
C ALA A 513 19.33 -13.07 33.30
N SER A 514 20.42 -12.61 33.90
CA SER A 514 20.46 -12.17 35.29
C SER A 514 21.61 -11.18 35.50
N SER A 515 21.66 -10.57 36.68
CA SER A 515 22.80 -9.75 37.12
C SER A 515 23.97 -10.58 37.65
N THR A 516 23.76 -11.88 37.92
CA THR A 516 24.75 -12.79 38.51
C THR A 516 24.70 -14.20 37.90
N GLY A 517 25.85 -14.89 37.86
CA GLY A 517 25.97 -16.26 37.34
C GLY A 517 26.12 -16.34 35.83
N ASP A 518 25.87 -17.52 35.25
CA ASP A 518 26.16 -17.84 33.84
C ASP A 518 24.90 -18.19 33.01
N GLN A 519 23.71 -18.06 33.59
CA GLN A 519 22.45 -18.35 32.92
C GLN A 519 22.20 -17.35 31.79
N THR A 520 21.74 -17.86 30.64
CA THR A 520 21.49 -17.04 29.44
C THR A 520 20.06 -17.15 28.96
N HIS A 521 19.59 -16.10 28.29
CA HIS A 521 18.32 -16.09 27.60
C HIS A 521 18.32 -17.08 26.43
N GLU A 522 17.41 -18.04 26.45
CA GLU A 522 17.23 -18.91 25.28
C GLU A 522 16.77 -18.09 24.08
N GLY A 523 17.52 -18.18 22.97
CA GLY A 523 17.15 -17.54 21.72
C GLY A 523 17.53 -16.06 21.61
N LEU A 524 18.32 -15.48 22.52
CA LEU A 524 18.77 -14.09 22.41
C LEU A 524 20.29 -13.97 22.33
N TYR A 525 20.76 -13.40 21.22
CA TYR A 525 22.19 -13.29 20.90
C TYR A 525 22.57 -11.86 20.52
N VAL A 526 23.85 -11.51 20.69
CA VAL A 526 24.45 -10.29 20.11
C VAL A 526 25.64 -10.71 19.24
N CYS A 527 25.60 -10.49 17.92
CA CYS A 527 26.68 -10.94 17.03
C CYS A 527 27.30 -9.77 16.25
N ASP A 528 27.72 -8.67 16.91
CA ASP A 528 28.38 -7.50 16.29
C ASP A 528 29.55 -6.92 17.11
N GLY A 529 30.00 -5.69 16.83
CA GLY A 529 31.08 -5.03 17.58
C GLY A 529 30.83 -4.82 19.08
N ALA A 530 29.57 -4.89 19.54
CA ALA A 530 29.20 -4.70 20.94
C ALA A 530 29.77 -5.79 21.85
N VAL A 531 30.04 -6.99 21.32
CA VAL A 531 30.53 -8.10 22.14
C VAL A 531 32.03 -8.08 22.37
N VAL A 532 32.77 -7.25 21.64
CA VAL A 532 34.23 -7.20 21.74
C VAL A 532 34.62 -6.48 23.04
N PRO A 533 35.35 -7.15 23.97
CA PRO A 533 35.53 -6.63 25.32
C PRO A 533 36.65 -5.58 25.47
N THR A 534 37.43 -5.33 24.42
CA THR A 534 38.55 -4.38 24.40
C THR A 534 38.93 -3.97 22.98
N SER A 535 39.84 -3.00 22.83
CA SER A 535 40.43 -2.63 21.54
C SER A 535 41.19 -3.78 20.90
N LEU A 536 41.08 -3.85 19.58
CA LEU A 536 41.74 -4.86 18.76
C LEU A 536 43.09 -4.37 18.21
N GLY A 537 43.34 -3.05 18.22
CA GLY A 537 44.56 -2.44 17.66
C GLY A 537 44.65 -2.53 16.13
N VAL A 538 43.58 -2.99 15.48
CA VAL A 538 43.43 -3.17 14.03
C VAL A 538 41.98 -2.88 13.63
N ASN A 539 41.70 -2.71 12.34
CA ASN A 539 40.33 -2.49 11.88
C ASN A 539 39.43 -3.68 12.28
N PRO A 540 38.29 -3.44 12.92
CA PRO A 540 37.54 -4.47 13.64
C PRO A 540 36.71 -5.37 12.72
N LEU A 541 36.47 -4.98 11.47
CA LEU A 541 35.47 -5.64 10.61
C LEU A 541 35.71 -7.15 10.47
N LEU A 542 36.97 -7.57 10.35
CA LEU A 542 37.31 -8.95 10.10
C LEU A 542 37.12 -9.80 11.37
N THR A 543 37.48 -9.27 12.53
CA THR A 543 37.24 -9.92 13.83
C THR A 543 35.76 -10.02 14.15
N ILE A 544 34.99 -8.94 13.89
CA ILE A 544 33.52 -8.98 14.02
C ILE A 544 32.96 -10.09 13.12
N SER A 545 33.40 -10.14 11.86
CA SER A 545 32.95 -11.17 10.92
C SER A 545 33.27 -12.59 11.39
N ALA A 546 34.47 -12.82 11.92
CA ALA A 546 34.89 -14.11 12.45
C ALA A 546 34.05 -14.55 13.66
N LEU A 547 33.76 -13.63 14.59
CA LEU A 547 32.91 -13.90 15.74
C LEU A 547 31.46 -14.19 15.31
N SER A 548 30.93 -13.50 14.30
CA SER A 548 29.57 -13.72 13.79
C SER A 548 29.44 -15.04 13.00
N GLU A 549 30.45 -15.44 12.23
CA GLU A 549 30.51 -16.78 11.62
C GLU A 549 30.50 -17.86 12.70
N ARG A 550 31.33 -17.69 13.74
CA ARG A 550 31.37 -18.59 14.90
C ARG A 550 30.03 -18.66 15.64
N CYS A 551 29.39 -17.50 15.86
CA CYS A 551 28.04 -17.35 16.43
C CYS A 551 27.06 -18.24 15.66
N SER A 552 27.02 -18.08 14.34
CA SER A 552 26.09 -18.75 13.43
C SER A 552 26.30 -20.26 13.39
N MET A 553 27.57 -20.71 13.33
CA MET A 553 27.90 -22.15 13.37
C MET A 553 27.43 -22.80 14.68
N ARG A 554 27.60 -22.12 15.82
CA ARG A 554 27.16 -22.63 17.12
C ARG A 554 25.64 -22.67 17.24
N ILE A 555 24.94 -21.62 16.79
CA ILE A 555 23.47 -21.61 16.73
C ILE A 555 22.96 -22.81 15.92
N ALA A 556 23.52 -23.02 14.72
CA ALA A 556 23.13 -24.12 13.86
C ALA A 556 23.39 -25.48 14.52
N ALA A 557 24.59 -25.69 15.07
CA ALA A 557 24.95 -26.94 15.75
C ALA A 557 24.03 -27.25 16.94
N GLN A 558 23.74 -26.26 17.78
CA GLN A 558 22.87 -26.44 18.96
C GLN A 558 21.42 -26.73 18.61
N ARG A 559 20.95 -26.27 17.46
CA ARG A 559 19.58 -26.50 16.96
C ARG A 559 19.48 -27.71 16.01
N GLY A 560 20.59 -28.39 15.72
CA GLY A 560 20.64 -29.48 14.75
C GLY A 560 20.42 -29.02 13.30
N TRP A 561 20.68 -27.75 13.00
CA TRP A 561 20.60 -27.19 11.66
C TRP A 561 21.92 -27.40 10.91
N THR A 562 21.84 -27.62 9.59
CA THR A 562 23.02 -27.76 8.72
C THR A 562 23.10 -26.57 7.78
N ILE A 563 24.19 -25.81 7.85
CA ILE A 563 24.44 -24.67 6.95
C ILE A 563 24.97 -25.22 5.62
N ASP A 564 24.26 -24.99 4.51
CA ASP A 564 24.74 -25.31 3.16
C ASP A 564 25.82 -24.29 2.75
N TYR A 565 27.10 -24.68 2.74
CA TYR A 565 28.21 -23.86 2.25
C TYR A 565 28.50 -24.04 0.75
N SER A 566 27.69 -24.80 0.01
CA SER A 566 27.91 -24.98 -1.43
C SER A 566 27.82 -23.65 -2.18
N LYS A 567 28.74 -23.48 -3.15
CA LYS A 567 28.69 -22.33 -4.06
C LYS A 567 27.52 -22.50 -5.01
N LYS A 568 26.76 -21.43 -5.18
CA LYS A 568 25.72 -21.35 -6.21
C LYS A 568 26.26 -20.46 -7.33
N GLY A 569 25.83 -20.69 -8.58
CA GLY A 569 26.25 -19.88 -9.74
C GLY A 569 25.85 -18.39 -9.63
N PRO A 570 26.10 -17.57 -10.66
CA PRO A 570 25.75 -16.14 -10.63
C PRO A 570 24.30 -15.89 -10.22
N ILE A 571 24.06 -14.82 -9.45
CA ILE A 571 22.70 -14.36 -9.11
C ILE A 571 22.13 -13.70 -10.37
N PRO A 572 20.96 -14.16 -10.88
CA PRO A 572 20.31 -13.49 -12.00
C PRO A 572 19.97 -12.05 -11.64
N VAL A 573 20.32 -11.13 -12.53
CA VAL A 573 19.81 -9.75 -12.47
C VAL A 573 18.36 -9.80 -12.96
N ASP A 574 17.42 -9.51 -12.09
CA ASP A 574 16.04 -9.20 -12.38
C ASP A 574 15.97 -7.76 -12.91
N PRO A 575 15.68 -7.57 -14.21
CA PRO A 575 15.60 -6.24 -14.80
C PRO A 575 14.32 -5.47 -14.41
N GLN A 576 13.47 -5.99 -13.51
CA GLN A 576 12.27 -5.26 -13.08
C GLN A 576 12.63 -3.98 -12.30
N GLN A 577 12.55 -2.85 -13.01
CA GLN A 577 12.55 -1.53 -12.41
C GLN A 577 11.26 -1.37 -11.59
N ARG A 578 11.38 -1.12 -10.28
CA ARG A 578 10.23 -0.72 -9.46
C ARG A 578 9.59 0.52 -10.07
N LYS A 579 8.28 0.47 -10.26
CA LYS A 579 7.52 1.62 -10.74
C LYS A 579 7.45 2.69 -9.64
N PRO A 580 7.24 3.96 -9.99
CA PRO A 580 6.90 4.98 -9.02
C PRO A 580 5.64 4.58 -8.26
N GLY A 581 5.75 4.58 -6.95
CA GLY A 581 4.66 4.29 -6.02
C GLY A 581 4.26 5.51 -5.22
N ILE A 582 3.13 5.43 -4.52
CA ILE A 582 2.67 6.45 -3.57
C ILE A 582 2.40 5.81 -2.22
N ARG A 583 2.73 6.53 -1.15
CA ARG A 583 2.38 6.16 0.22
C ARG A 583 1.82 7.34 0.99
N PHE A 584 0.98 7.07 1.97
CA PHE A 584 0.49 8.06 2.94
C PHE A 584 0.07 7.36 4.23
N THR A 585 0.12 8.07 5.35
CA THR A 585 -0.27 7.57 6.67
C THR A 585 -1.50 8.30 7.19
N GLU A 586 -2.49 7.55 7.66
CA GLU A 586 -3.72 8.10 8.23
C GLU A 586 -4.00 7.53 9.63
N THR A 587 -4.68 8.32 10.45
CA THR A 587 -5.19 7.92 11.76
C THR A 587 -6.70 8.14 11.81
N MET A 588 -7.45 7.11 12.21
CA MET A 588 -8.90 7.19 12.41
C MET A 588 -9.29 6.71 13.81
N LYS A 589 -10.26 7.39 14.42
CA LYS A 589 -10.69 7.18 15.81
C LYS A 589 -12.21 7.09 15.88
N GLY A 590 -12.74 6.26 16.76
CA GLY A 590 -14.17 6.13 16.98
C GLY A 590 -14.48 5.04 17.98
N PHE A 591 -15.63 4.40 17.80
CA PHE A 591 -16.15 3.41 18.74
C PHE A 591 -16.69 2.19 18.00
N PHE A 592 -16.58 1.03 18.64
CA PHE A 592 -17.16 -0.22 18.15
C PHE A 592 -17.89 -0.94 19.28
N SER A 593 -18.91 -1.73 18.94
CA SER A 593 -19.62 -2.59 19.89
C SER A 593 -19.81 -4.01 19.34
N PRO A 594 -19.96 -5.01 20.23
CA PRO A 594 -20.10 -6.41 19.84
C PRO A 594 -21.51 -6.80 19.35
N ALA A 595 -22.43 -5.85 19.15
CA ALA A 595 -23.76 -6.14 18.65
C ALA A 595 -23.72 -6.51 17.15
N GLN A 596 -24.12 -7.74 16.82
CA GLN A 596 -24.03 -8.28 15.46
C GLN A 596 -25.18 -7.81 14.54
N ASP A 597 -26.34 -7.50 15.13
CA ASP A 597 -27.59 -7.19 14.40
C ASP A 597 -27.88 -5.67 14.29
N GLU A 598 -27.05 -4.82 14.87
CA GLU A 598 -27.22 -3.37 14.84
C GLU A 598 -26.61 -2.78 13.55
N ASN A 599 -27.18 -1.66 13.07
CA ASN A 599 -26.53 -0.85 12.04
C ASN A 599 -25.26 -0.19 12.61
N TYR A 600 -24.37 0.32 11.74
CA TYR A 600 -23.05 0.77 12.16
C TYR A 600 -23.09 1.94 13.14
N GLU A 601 -24.01 2.89 12.94
CA GLU A 601 -24.17 4.08 13.77
C GLU A 601 -24.69 3.73 15.16
N ALA A 602 -25.70 2.86 15.26
CA ALA A 602 -26.19 2.37 16.55
C ALA A 602 -25.08 1.59 17.28
N ALA A 603 -24.34 0.76 16.55
CA ALA A 603 -23.21 0.02 17.11
C ALA A 603 -22.10 0.96 17.63
N ALA A 604 -21.84 2.08 16.94
CA ALA A 604 -20.88 3.09 17.38
C ALA A 604 -21.36 3.85 18.62
N SER A 605 -22.60 4.34 18.64
CA SER A 605 -23.19 5.02 19.82
C SER A 605 -23.22 4.11 21.05
N ARG A 606 -23.53 2.82 20.85
CA ARG A 606 -23.43 1.82 21.91
C ARG A 606 -21.99 1.60 22.38
N GLY A 607 -21.05 1.54 21.44
CA GLY A 607 -19.62 1.43 21.73
C GLY A 607 -19.11 2.59 22.59
N GLU A 608 -19.59 3.81 22.32
CA GLU A 608 -19.30 5.01 23.10
C GLU A 608 -19.82 4.89 24.54
N LEU A 609 -21.10 4.51 24.71
CA LEU A 609 -21.69 4.27 26.03
C LEU A 609 -20.97 3.18 26.83
N LEU A 610 -20.42 2.18 26.14
CA LEU A 610 -19.67 1.07 26.73
C LEU A 610 -18.19 1.38 26.98
N GLY A 611 -17.69 2.56 26.61
CA GLY A 611 -16.28 2.92 26.70
C GLY A 611 -15.40 1.98 25.87
N SER A 612 -15.81 1.69 24.62
CA SER A 612 -15.14 0.76 23.70
C SER A 612 -14.50 1.52 22.53
N PRO A 613 -13.42 2.28 22.77
CA PRO A 613 -12.76 3.04 21.73
C PRO A 613 -12.06 2.12 20.73
N PHE A 614 -11.97 2.58 19.50
CA PHE A 614 -11.26 1.91 18.43
C PHE A 614 -10.49 2.97 17.63
N GLU A 615 -9.19 2.78 17.51
CA GLU A 615 -8.28 3.70 16.83
C GLU A 615 -7.31 2.91 15.98
N PHE A 616 -6.97 3.41 14.79
CA PHE A 616 -5.83 2.89 14.03
C PHE A 616 -4.94 4.01 13.54
N THR A 617 -3.68 3.65 13.30
CA THR A 617 -2.75 4.42 12.46
C THR A 617 -2.17 3.48 11.40
N LEU A 618 -2.52 3.71 10.14
CA LEU A 618 -2.17 2.86 9.01
C LEU A 618 -1.36 3.64 7.99
N THR A 619 -0.34 3.01 7.43
CA THR A 619 0.38 3.49 6.25
C THR A 619 -0.10 2.69 5.06
N ILE A 620 -0.66 3.39 4.07
CA ILE A 620 -1.15 2.83 2.82
C ILE A 620 -0.07 3.04 1.76
N ILE A 621 0.22 2.00 0.98
CA ILE A 621 1.35 1.93 0.04
C ILE A 621 0.84 1.33 -1.27
N SER A 622 0.96 2.06 -2.37
CA SER A 622 0.81 1.52 -3.73
C SER A 622 2.16 1.56 -4.42
N GLU A 623 2.69 0.40 -4.81
CA GLU A 623 3.96 0.31 -5.56
C GLU A 623 3.81 0.68 -7.06
N ASP A 624 2.57 0.86 -7.52
CA ASP A 624 2.25 1.22 -8.91
C ASP A 624 1.18 2.33 -8.89
N LEU A 625 1.65 3.58 -8.83
CA LEU A 625 0.79 4.76 -8.79
C LEU A 625 -0.08 4.86 -10.06
N GLU A 626 0.45 4.48 -11.22
CA GLU A 626 -0.31 4.51 -12.47
C GLU A 626 -1.47 3.50 -12.43
N LYS A 627 -1.20 2.27 -11.98
CA LYS A 627 -2.26 1.26 -11.80
C LYS A 627 -3.30 1.74 -10.79
N MET A 628 -2.90 2.39 -9.70
CA MET A 628 -3.82 2.94 -8.70
C MET A 628 -4.80 3.96 -9.29
N MET A 629 -4.34 4.82 -10.20
CA MET A 629 -5.21 5.84 -10.81
C MET A 629 -6.07 5.30 -11.97
N LYS A 630 -5.63 4.25 -12.67
CA LYS A 630 -6.26 3.80 -13.93
C LYS A 630 -7.03 2.48 -13.83
N ALA A 631 -6.65 1.57 -12.92
CA ALA A 631 -7.30 0.27 -12.81
C ALA A 631 -8.46 0.33 -11.80
N PRO A 632 -9.68 -0.08 -12.20
CA PRO A 632 -10.87 -0.02 -11.34
C PRO A 632 -10.83 -1.03 -10.17
N ASP A 633 -9.95 -2.02 -10.23
CA ASP A 633 -9.74 -3.07 -9.23
C ASP A 633 -8.35 -2.99 -8.57
N HIS A 634 -7.67 -1.83 -8.67
CA HIS A 634 -6.35 -1.66 -8.06
C HIS A 634 -6.38 -1.99 -6.56
N ALA A 635 -5.28 -2.55 -6.07
CA ALA A 635 -5.07 -2.82 -4.67
C ALA A 635 -3.77 -2.13 -4.23
N ALA A 636 -3.87 -1.25 -3.24
CA ALA A 636 -2.75 -0.82 -2.45
C ALA A 636 -2.65 -1.69 -1.20
N ARG A 637 -1.50 -1.71 -0.55
CA ARG A 637 -1.23 -2.52 0.64
C ARG A 637 -1.17 -1.63 1.87
N MET A 638 -1.39 -2.22 3.05
CA MET A 638 -1.36 -1.47 4.30
C MET A 638 -0.60 -2.20 5.40
N VAL A 639 0.06 -1.41 6.24
CA VAL A 639 0.69 -1.85 7.48
C VAL A 639 0.42 -0.81 8.58
N GLY A 640 0.26 -1.25 9.82
CA GLY A 640 0.15 -0.31 10.92
C GLY A 640 -0.32 -0.91 12.22
N THR A 641 -0.99 -0.10 13.04
CA THR A 641 -1.33 -0.47 14.41
C THR A 641 -2.76 -0.10 14.73
N VAL A 642 -3.43 -0.93 15.53
CA VAL A 642 -4.81 -0.72 15.97
C VAL A 642 -4.87 -0.78 17.50
N LYS A 643 -5.40 0.27 18.14
CA LYS A 643 -5.75 0.27 19.56
C LYS A 643 -7.23 -0.06 19.70
N ALA A 644 -7.53 -1.20 20.29
CA ALA A 644 -8.90 -1.64 20.54
C ALA A 644 -8.96 -2.43 21.87
N PRO A 645 -9.10 -1.75 23.03
CA PRO A 645 -8.98 -2.36 24.36
C PRO A 645 -9.93 -3.54 24.62
N ARG A 646 -11.09 -3.61 23.95
CA ARG A 646 -11.99 -4.76 24.07
C ARG A 646 -11.51 -6.01 23.33
N LEU A 647 -10.58 -5.87 22.38
CA LEU A 647 -9.97 -7.00 21.66
C LEU A 647 -8.65 -7.42 22.31
N SER A 648 -7.84 -6.42 22.66
CA SER A 648 -6.52 -6.59 23.28
C SER A 648 -6.14 -5.35 24.09
N ASP A 649 -5.57 -5.56 25.28
CA ASP A 649 -5.07 -4.48 26.14
C ASP A 649 -3.83 -3.77 25.55
N LYS A 650 -3.09 -4.47 24.69
CA LYS A 650 -1.96 -3.92 23.92
C LYS A 650 -2.38 -3.61 22.47
N PRO A 651 -1.73 -2.63 21.80
CA PRO A 651 -1.96 -2.36 20.38
C PRO A 651 -1.78 -3.61 19.51
N LEU A 652 -2.69 -3.84 18.57
CA LEU A 652 -2.64 -4.90 17.59
C LEU A 652 -1.79 -4.46 16.39
N THR A 653 -1.03 -5.39 15.81
CA THR A 653 -0.28 -5.16 14.56
C THR A 653 -1.18 -5.48 13.36
N ALA A 654 -1.38 -4.49 12.49
CA ALA A 654 -2.08 -4.64 11.21
C ALA A 654 -1.09 -5.00 10.10
N THR A 655 -1.30 -6.15 9.47
CA THR A 655 -0.49 -6.67 8.36
C THR A 655 -1.38 -7.22 7.25
N GLN A 656 -0.78 -7.54 6.10
CA GLN A 656 -1.48 -8.09 4.93
C GLN A 656 -2.70 -7.24 4.54
N GLY A 657 -2.61 -5.93 4.72
CA GLY A 657 -3.72 -5.04 4.45
C GLY A 657 -3.90 -4.80 2.95
N VAL A 658 -5.16 -4.69 2.52
CA VAL A 658 -5.57 -4.31 1.17
C VAL A 658 -6.45 -3.07 1.26
N PHE A 659 -6.05 -2.04 0.51
CA PHE A 659 -6.78 -0.80 0.34
C PHE A 659 -7.20 -0.64 -1.12
N ASN A 660 -8.46 -0.28 -1.35
CA ASN A 660 -8.93 0.11 -2.67
C ASN A 660 -9.50 1.53 -2.59
N LEU A 661 -9.08 2.40 -3.50
CA LEU A 661 -9.53 3.79 -3.57
C LEU A 661 -10.65 3.92 -4.62
N PHE A 662 -11.80 4.48 -4.23
CA PHE A 662 -12.90 4.85 -5.16
C PHE A 662 -13.41 3.71 -6.09
N VAL A 663 -13.51 2.49 -5.58
CA VAL A 663 -14.02 1.34 -6.38
C VAL A 663 -15.55 1.35 -6.43
N GLN A 664 -16.15 1.03 -7.57
CA GLN A 664 -17.61 1.01 -7.71
C GLN A 664 -18.25 -0.04 -6.78
N ASP A 665 -19.38 0.30 -6.16
CA ASP A 665 -20.23 -0.66 -5.47
C ASP A 665 -21.15 -1.35 -6.50
N PRO A 666 -21.00 -2.68 -6.73
CA PRO A 666 -21.88 -3.37 -7.67
C PRO A 666 -23.37 -3.38 -7.25
N ASN A 667 -23.66 -3.16 -5.96
CA ASN A 667 -25.01 -3.26 -5.41
C ASN A 667 -25.74 -1.92 -5.26
N ALA A 668 -25.05 -0.80 -5.48
CA ALA A 668 -25.59 0.54 -5.33
C ALA A 668 -25.12 1.41 -6.49
N ALA A 669 -26.08 1.94 -7.25
CA ALA A 669 -25.80 2.87 -8.34
C ALA A 669 -25.09 4.13 -7.83
N ASP A 670 -24.16 4.64 -8.63
CA ASP A 670 -23.44 5.91 -8.41
C ASP A 670 -22.81 6.00 -7.01
N THR A 671 -22.37 4.85 -6.51
CA THR A 671 -21.76 4.71 -5.20
C THR A 671 -20.38 4.11 -5.37
N ARG A 672 -19.36 4.83 -4.90
CA ARG A 672 -17.99 4.35 -4.80
C ARG A 672 -17.63 4.07 -3.36
N LEU A 673 -16.75 3.10 -3.18
CA LEU A 673 -16.25 2.67 -1.89
C LEU A 673 -14.75 2.90 -1.80
N MET A 674 -14.29 3.37 -0.65
CA MET A 674 -12.90 3.17 -0.24
C MET A 674 -12.87 1.96 0.69
N LYS A 675 -12.26 0.86 0.27
CA LYS A 675 -12.30 -0.41 1.00
C LYS A 675 -11.02 -0.63 1.79
N TYR A 676 -11.17 -1.14 3.00
CA TYR A 676 -10.10 -1.45 3.94
C TYR A 676 -10.25 -2.89 4.41
N GLN A 677 -9.25 -3.72 4.19
CA GLN A 677 -9.22 -5.09 4.67
C GLN A 677 -7.85 -5.36 5.27
N MET A 678 -7.76 -5.94 6.46
CA MET A 678 -6.46 -6.25 7.08
C MET A 678 -6.55 -7.31 8.16
N ARG A 679 -5.44 -8.01 8.37
CA ARG A 679 -5.27 -8.93 9.50
C ARG A 679 -4.68 -8.17 10.68
N LEU A 680 -5.32 -8.29 11.84
CA LEU A 680 -4.85 -7.76 13.11
C LEU A 680 -4.30 -8.90 13.96
N THR A 681 -3.09 -8.74 14.48
CA THR A 681 -2.44 -9.75 15.34
C THR A 681 -2.10 -9.14 16.69
N ALA A 682 -2.53 -9.80 17.76
CA ALA A 682 -2.16 -9.46 19.13
C ALA A 682 -0.80 -10.06 19.50
N ASP A 683 -0.15 -9.51 20.52
CA ASP A 683 1.15 -9.99 21.03
C ASP A 683 1.09 -11.44 21.56
N ASP A 684 -0.10 -11.91 21.98
CA ASP A 684 -0.34 -13.28 22.42
C ASP A 684 -0.58 -14.27 21.25
N GLY A 685 -0.62 -13.78 20.01
CA GLY A 685 -0.81 -14.57 18.80
C GLY A 685 -2.26 -14.70 18.33
N ARG A 686 -3.26 -14.16 19.06
CA ARG A 686 -4.64 -14.11 18.58
C ARG A 686 -4.74 -13.24 17.32
N THR A 687 -5.56 -13.67 16.37
CA THR A 687 -5.79 -12.98 15.09
C THR A 687 -7.23 -12.54 14.95
N PHE A 688 -7.41 -11.36 14.37
CA PHE A 688 -8.71 -10.79 14.00
C PHE A 688 -8.66 -10.30 12.56
N PHE A 689 -9.80 -10.29 11.88
CA PHE A 689 -9.91 -9.71 10.56
C PHE A 689 -10.73 -8.42 10.62
N PHE A 690 -10.19 -7.35 10.05
CA PHE A 690 -10.85 -6.05 9.97
C PHE A 690 -11.32 -5.82 8.54
N LYS A 691 -12.59 -5.44 8.40
CA LYS A 691 -13.18 -4.96 7.16
C LYS A 691 -13.81 -3.60 7.39
N GLY A 692 -13.45 -2.63 6.58
CA GLY A 692 -14.07 -1.31 6.61
C GLY A 692 -14.33 -0.76 5.21
N PHE A 693 -15.26 0.19 5.13
CA PHE A 693 -15.54 0.91 3.91
C PHE A 693 -15.97 2.34 4.19
N LYS A 694 -15.54 3.28 3.34
CA LYS A 694 -16.12 4.63 3.23
C LYS A 694 -17.05 4.65 2.04
N VAL A 695 -18.15 5.39 2.14
CA VAL A 695 -19.16 5.51 1.08
C VAL A 695 -19.04 6.89 0.46
N ILE A 696 -18.77 6.94 -0.85
CA ILE A 696 -18.71 8.15 -1.66
C ILE A 696 -19.87 8.08 -2.64
N LYS A 697 -20.80 9.03 -2.56
CA LYS A 697 -21.97 9.08 -3.44
C LYS A 697 -22.38 10.53 -3.70
N GLU A 698 -23.15 10.75 -4.76
CA GLU A 698 -23.49 12.11 -5.19
C GLU A 698 -24.36 12.83 -4.15
N ARG A 699 -23.84 13.92 -3.60
CA ARG A 699 -24.45 14.70 -2.52
C ARG A 699 -24.00 16.17 -2.57
N PRO A 700 -24.69 17.10 -1.88
CA PRO A 700 -24.18 18.45 -1.70
C PRO A 700 -22.75 18.46 -1.15
N ILE A 701 -21.93 19.44 -1.57
CA ILE A 701 -20.52 19.57 -1.14
C ILE A 701 -20.30 19.61 0.38
N ALA A 702 -21.33 19.99 1.15
CA ALA A 702 -21.29 19.96 2.62
C ALA A 702 -21.11 18.53 3.20
N ASP A 703 -21.56 17.51 2.47
CA ASP A 703 -21.47 16.10 2.90
C ASP A 703 -20.12 15.46 2.53
N MET A 704 -19.33 16.08 1.64
CA MET A 704 -18.01 15.60 1.19
C MET A 704 -17.08 15.30 2.37
N TRP A 705 -17.05 16.18 3.38
CA TRP A 705 -16.23 15.95 4.57
C TRP A 705 -16.68 14.68 5.28
N HIS A 706 -17.99 14.51 5.53
CA HIS A 706 -18.49 13.33 6.22
C HIS A 706 -18.13 12.03 5.47
N ASP A 707 -18.39 11.97 4.17
CA ASP A 707 -18.20 10.79 3.34
C ASP A 707 -16.72 10.39 3.17
N THR A 708 -15.82 11.38 3.03
CA THR A 708 -14.37 11.12 2.90
C THR A 708 -13.69 10.80 4.24
N THR A 709 -14.32 11.17 5.35
CA THR A 709 -13.74 11.04 6.70
C THR A 709 -14.39 9.98 7.57
N THR A 710 -15.53 9.42 7.18
CA THR A 710 -16.27 8.42 7.98
C THR A 710 -16.04 7.02 7.43
N LEU A 711 -15.58 6.11 8.28
CA LEU A 711 -15.30 4.71 7.96
C LEU A 711 -16.18 3.79 8.79
N PHE A 712 -16.98 2.97 8.11
CA PHE A 712 -17.78 1.92 8.71
C PHE A 712 -16.95 0.66 8.86
N ILE A 713 -16.93 0.04 10.04
CA ILE A 713 -16.03 -1.10 10.33
C ILE A 713 -16.79 -2.32 10.85
N THR A 714 -16.30 -3.50 10.48
CA THR A 714 -16.70 -4.81 11.00
C THR A 714 -15.44 -5.58 11.38
N VAL A 715 -15.41 -6.19 12.56
CA VAL A 715 -14.31 -7.03 13.02
C VAL A 715 -14.79 -8.46 13.13
N TYR A 716 -13.99 -9.41 12.65
CA TYR A 716 -14.24 -10.84 12.69
C TYR A 716 -13.17 -11.53 13.52
N GLU A 717 -13.53 -12.65 14.13
CA GLU A 717 -12.59 -13.56 14.76
C GLU A 717 -11.81 -14.34 13.69
N GLY A 718 -10.49 -14.50 13.84
CA GLY A 718 -9.67 -15.27 12.90
C GLY A 718 -8.96 -14.44 11.85
N GLN A 719 -8.69 -15.03 10.69
CA GLN A 719 -7.78 -14.46 9.68
C GLN A 719 -8.48 -13.84 8.47
N ASP A 720 -9.79 -14.09 8.31
CA ASP A 720 -10.58 -13.65 7.17
C ASP A 720 -12.07 -13.45 7.54
N GLU A 721 -12.91 -13.20 6.55
CA GLU A 721 -14.35 -12.93 6.71
C GLU A 721 -15.20 -14.18 7.00
N SER A 722 -14.61 -15.39 7.01
CA SER A 722 -15.36 -16.62 7.32
C SER A 722 -15.61 -16.82 8.82
N GLY A 723 -14.90 -16.06 9.66
CA GLY A 723 -15.04 -16.12 11.11
C GLY A 723 -16.28 -15.40 11.66
N THR A 724 -16.53 -15.57 12.94
CA THR A 724 -17.67 -14.94 13.63
C THR A 724 -17.48 -13.43 13.70
N VAL A 725 -18.54 -12.66 13.44
CA VAL A 725 -18.53 -11.20 13.62
C VAL A 725 -18.40 -10.87 15.11
N LEU A 726 -17.31 -10.21 15.49
CA LEU A 726 -17.05 -9.77 16.87
C LEU A 726 -17.68 -8.42 17.17
N GLY A 727 -17.97 -7.59 16.15
CA GLY A 727 -18.62 -6.31 16.34
C GLY A 727 -18.57 -5.38 15.12
N ARG A 728 -19.29 -4.27 15.23
CA ARG A 728 -19.37 -3.20 14.23
C ARG A 728 -19.12 -1.84 14.88
N GLY A 729 -18.73 -0.86 14.08
CA GLY A 729 -18.49 0.50 14.56
C GLY A 729 -18.30 1.53 13.46
N VAL A 730 -18.03 2.76 13.88
CA VAL A 730 -17.75 3.91 13.01
C VAL A 730 -16.50 4.61 13.51
N LEU A 731 -15.55 4.83 12.61
CA LEU A 731 -14.35 5.62 12.83
C LEU A 731 -14.41 6.90 12.02
N LYS A 732 -13.79 7.97 12.52
CA LYS A 732 -13.66 9.26 11.83
C LYS A 732 -12.21 9.73 11.87
N ILE A 733 -11.78 10.44 10.83
CA ILE A 733 -10.52 11.20 10.88
C ILE A 733 -10.81 12.60 11.43
N ALA A 734 -10.03 13.00 12.43
CA ALA A 734 -10.11 14.36 12.98
C ALA A 734 -9.52 15.37 11.98
N PRO A 735 -10.00 16.62 11.91
CA PRO A 735 -9.44 17.62 11.00
C PRO A 735 -7.92 17.83 11.15
N GLU A 736 -7.41 17.80 12.38
CA GLU A 736 -5.96 17.88 12.65
C GLU A 736 -5.19 16.66 12.13
N ASP A 737 -5.75 15.46 12.26
CA ASP A 737 -5.14 14.21 11.80
C ASP A 737 -5.17 14.13 10.26
N PHE A 738 -6.21 14.69 9.62
CA PHE A 738 -6.27 14.83 8.17
C PHE A 738 -5.21 15.81 7.64
N MET A 739 -5.05 16.97 8.29
CA MET A 739 -3.98 17.91 7.93
C MET A 739 -2.59 17.28 8.10
N ARG A 740 -2.38 16.50 9.16
CA ARG A 740 -1.14 15.71 9.34
C ARG A 740 -0.97 14.69 8.21
N GLN A 741 -2.00 13.94 7.85
CA GLN A 741 -1.99 12.93 6.78
C GLN A 741 -1.50 13.52 5.46
N LEU A 742 -1.99 14.70 5.07
CA LEU A 742 -1.56 15.38 3.84
C LEU A 742 -0.04 15.62 3.81
N THR A 743 0.58 15.87 4.97
CA THR A 743 2.04 16.04 5.08
C THR A 743 2.83 14.73 5.07
N THR A 744 2.17 13.57 5.05
CA THR A 744 2.80 12.24 4.97
C THR A 744 2.75 11.65 3.56
N MET A 745 2.01 12.29 2.65
CA MET A 745 1.88 11.81 1.28
C MET A 745 3.22 11.94 0.56
N ASP A 746 3.70 10.82 0.03
CA ASP A 746 5.03 10.71 -0.56
C ASP A 746 5.02 9.79 -1.78
N VAL A 747 5.67 10.22 -2.86
CA VAL A 747 5.93 9.41 -4.04
C VAL A 747 7.35 8.85 -3.94
N PHE A 748 7.46 7.52 -3.97
CA PHE A 748 8.73 6.79 -3.86
C PHE A 748 9.07 6.06 -5.16
N ASN A 749 10.34 5.65 -5.33
CA ASN A 749 10.89 5.10 -6.58
C ASN A 749 10.81 6.03 -7.81
N ALA A 750 10.59 7.34 -7.62
CA ALA A 750 10.73 8.33 -8.69
C ALA A 750 12.22 8.49 -9.08
N LYS A 751 12.49 8.74 -10.36
CA LYS A 751 13.86 8.85 -10.90
C LYS A 751 14.57 10.11 -10.42
N ASN A 752 13.81 11.18 -10.16
CA ASN A 752 14.32 12.48 -9.72
C ASN A 752 13.21 13.29 -9.02
N ALA A 753 13.59 14.42 -8.43
CA ALA A 753 12.67 15.30 -7.70
C ALA A 753 11.55 15.88 -8.59
N GLU A 754 11.83 16.17 -9.86
CA GLU A 754 10.84 16.69 -10.80
C GLU A 754 9.72 15.68 -11.09
N GLU A 755 10.09 14.42 -11.37
CA GLU A 755 9.14 13.32 -11.57
C GLU A 755 8.31 13.08 -10.30
N ARG A 756 8.94 13.13 -9.12
CA ARG A 756 8.25 12.99 -7.82
C ARG A 756 7.15 14.04 -7.64
N ILE A 757 7.46 15.31 -7.92
CA ILE A 757 6.49 16.42 -7.81
C ILE A 757 5.37 16.26 -8.84
N ARG A 758 5.71 15.96 -10.10
CA ARG A 758 4.71 15.75 -11.16
C ARG A 758 3.72 14.65 -10.81
N LEU A 759 4.21 13.48 -10.40
CA LEU A 759 3.39 12.33 -10.02
C LEU A 759 2.52 12.61 -8.78
N ALA A 760 3.04 13.35 -7.81
CA ALA A 760 2.25 13.78 -6.66
C ALA A 760 1.09 14.72 -7.07
N MET A 761 1.33 15.64 -8.02
CA MET A 761 0.28 16.49 -8.58
C MET A 761 -0.74 15.70 -9.39
N GLU A 762 -0.31 14.75 -10.22
CA GLU A 762 -1.21 13.86 -10.99
C GLU A 762 -2.14 13.07 -10.07
N PHE A 763 -1.61 12.50 -8.98
CA PHE A 763 -2.43 11.83 -7.97
C PHE A 763 -3.41 12.78 -7.27
N GLY A 764 -2.95 13.98 -6.90
CA GLY A 764 -3.83 15.00 -6.32
C GLY A 764 -4.96 15.40 -7.27
N GLN A 765 -4.68 15.55 -8.57
CA GLN A 765 -5.68 15.85 -9.60
C GLN A 765 -6.67 14.70 -9.79
N TYR A 766 -6.20 13.46 -9.81
CA TYR A 766 -7.06 12.28 -9.87
C TYR A 766 -8.01 12.22 -8.67
N PHE A 767 -7.48 12.36 -7.45
CA PHE A 767 -8.26 12.30 -6.21
C PHE A 767 -9.32 13.41 -6.14
N THR A 768 -8.92 14.64 -6.43
CA THR A 768 -9.82 15.81 -6.43
C THR A 768 -10.81 15.81 -7.58
N GLY A 769 -10.42 15.28 -8.76
CA GLY A 769 -11.30 15.09 -9.91
C GLY A 769 -12.48 14.20 -9.58
N ILE A 770 -12.23 13.01 -9.00
CA ILE A 770 -13.32 12.11 -8.58
C ILE A 770 -14.23 12.78 -7.56
N LEU A 771 -13.68 13.46 -6.55
CA LEU A 771 -14.51 14.17 -5.58
C LEU A 771 -15.32 15.30 -6.24
N TYR A 772 -14.76 16.00 -7.21
CA TYR A 772 -15.48 17.02 -7.95
C TYR A 772 -16.64 16.43 -8.77
N ASP A 773 -16.47 15.25 -9.36
CA ASP A 773 -17.52 14.57 -10.11
C ASP A 773 -18.73 14.23 -9.20
N TYR A 774 -18.49 13.79 -7.95
CA TYR A 774 -19.57 13.42 -7.01
C TYR A 774 -20.13 14.58 -6.17
N TYR A 775 -19.38 15.67 -5.95
CA TYR A 775 -19.79 16.75 -5.05
C TYR A 775 -19.92 18.12 -5.75
N GLY A 776 -19.51 18.23 -7.01
CA GLY A 776 -19.49 19.47 -7.80
C GLY A 776 -20.86 19.97 -8.25
N GLY A 777 -21.92 19.19 -8.03
CA GLY A 777 -23.29 19.52 -8.46
C GLY A 777 -23.36 19.80 -9.95
N LEU A 778 -23.99 20.92 -10.35
CA LEU A 778 -24.19 21.31 -11.76
C LEU A 778 -22.90 21.55 -12.57
N LEU A 779 -21.74 21.59 -11.91
CA LEU A 779 -20.45 21.78 -12.57
C LEU A 779 -19.69 20.45 -12.79
N GLY A 780 -20.16 19.34 -12.20
CA GLY A 780 -19.61 17.99 -12.43
C GLY A 780 -19.74 17.52 -13.88
N GLN A 781 -18.98 16.49 -14.26
CA GLN A 781 -19.13 15.86 -15.57
C GLN A 781 -20.32 14.89 -15.58
N LEU A 782 -21.16 14.96 -16.62
CA LEU A 782 -22.20 13.97 -16.85
C LEU A 782 -21.61 12.77 -17.59
N ASP A 783 -22.08 11.57 -17.25
CA ASP A 783 -21.77 10.35 -17.99
C ASP A 783 -22.71 10.19 -19.20
N PHE A 784 -22.12 9.76 -20.32
CA PHE A 784 -22.78 9.62 -21.62
C PHE A 784 -22.51 8.23 -22.19
N ILE A 785 -23.46 7.72 -22.96
CA ILE A 785 -23.30 6.45 -23.68
C ILE A 785 -22.17 6.60 -24.70
N ASP A 786 -21.12 5.77 -24.60
CA ASP A 786 -20.09 5.68 -25.63
C ASP A 786 -20.57 4.76 -26.78
N PRO A 787 -20.89 5.30 -27.97
CA PRO A 787 -21.37 4.50 -29.09
C PRO A 787 -20.31 3.53 -29.64
N ASN A 788 -19.03 3.72 -29.29
CA ASN A 788 -17.93 2.87 -29.72
C ASN A 788 -17.54 1.80 -28.69
N ALA A 789 -18.21 1.74 -27.53
CA ALA A 789 -17.94 0.74 -26.52
C ALA A 789 -18.24 -0.68 -27.06
N PRO A 790 -17.40 -1.69 -26.73
CA PRO A 790 -17.68 -3.06 -27.13
C PRO A 790 -18.99 -3.57 -26.49
N PRO A 791 -19.74 -4.47 -27.16
CA PRO A 791 -20.97 -5.01 -26.60
C PRO A 791 -20.70 -5.69 -25.26
N ARG A 792 -21.49 -5.38 -24.22
CA ARG A 792 -21.32 -6.00 -22.91
C ARG A 792 -21.64 -7.50 -22.97
N LYS A 793 -20.96 -8.28 -22.14
CA LYS A 793 -21.28 -9.70 -21.95
C LYS A 793 -22.55 -9.82 -21.11
N ARG A 794 -23.61 -10.40 -21.69
CA ARG A 794 -24.89 -10.64 -21.00
C ARG A 794 -24.89 -11.98 -20.27
N ARG A 795 -25.53 -12.06 -19.09
CA ARG A 795 -25.71 -13.37 -18.42
C ARG A 795 -26.77 -14.19 -19.17
N PRO A 796 -26.62 -15.52 -19.28
CA PRO A 796 -27.70 -16.38 -19.72
C PRO A 796 -28.92 -16.23 -18.78
N LEU A 797 -30.11 -16.15 -19.35
CA LEU A 797 -31.35 -16.17 -18.58
C LEU A 797 -31.68 -17.61 -18.16
N ARG A 798 -32.18 -17.78 -16.94
CA ARG A 798 -32.71 -19.03 -16.38
C ARG A 798 -34.15 -19.26 -16.87
N ALA A 799 -34.32 -19.25 -18.19
CA ALA A 799 -35.57 -19.51 -18.89
C ALA A 799 -35.29 -20.33 -20.16
N PRO A 800 -36.28 -21.06 -20.71
CA PRO A 800 -36.14 -21.73 -22.00
C PRO A 800 -35.78 -20.77 -23.14
N ALA A 801 -35.27 -21.28 -24.26
CA ALA A 801 -35.07 -20.45 -25.45
C ALA A 801 -36.43 -19.90 -25.95
N PRO A 802 -36.51 -18.61 -26.33
CA PRO A 802 -37.77 -18.03 -26.78
C PRO A 802 -38.20 -18.56 -28.14
N GLN A 803 -39.51 -18.72 -28.32
CA GLN A 803 -40.15 -18.88 -29.62
C GLN A 803 -40.79 -17.54 -30.03
N LEU A 804 -40.45 -17.03 -31.21
CA LEU A 804 -40.91 -15.73 -31.69
C LEU A 804 -42.09 -15.88 -32.65
N PHE A 805 -43.15 -15.10 -32.42
CA PHE A 805 -44.34 -15.08 -33.26
C PHE A 805 -44.69 -13.64 -33.66
N GLY A 806 -44.71 -13.36 -34.96
CA GLY A 806 -45.25 -12.09 -35.47
C GLY A 806 -46.78 -12.08 -35.37
N VAL A 807 -47.34 -10.92 -35.04
CA VAL A 807 -48.79 -10.70 -34.99
C VAL A 807 -49.13 -9.46 -35.81
N LYS A 808 -50.03 -9.57 -36.77
CA LYS A 808 -50.48 -8.42 -37.57
C LYS A 808 -51.82 -7.93 -37.05
N THR A 809 -51.91 -6.64 -36.77
CA THR A 809 -53.14 -5.99 -36.29
C THR A 809 -54.12 -5.74 -37.43
N SER A 810 -55.36 -5.35 -37.11
CA SER A 810 -56.39 -5.02 -38.09
C SER A 810 -56.04 -3.81 -38.97
N ASP A 811 -55.18 -2.91 -38.49
CA ASP A 811 -54.63 -1.77 -39.24
C ASP A 811 -53.25 -2.05 -39.87
N GLY A 812 -52.79 -3.30 -39.87
CA GLY A 812 -51.59 -3.74 -40.59
C GLY A 812 -50.26 -3.55 -39.86
N VAL A 813 -50.26 -3.12 -38.60
CA VAL A 813 -49.07 -2.97 -37.75
C VAL A 813 -48.56 -4.36 -37.32
N ASP A 814 -47.25 -4.56 -37.39
CA ASP A 814 -46.59 -5.79 -36.95
C ASP A 814 -46.18 -5.67 -35.47
N LEU A 815 -46.68 -6.59 -34.65
CA LEU A 815 -46.33 -6.80 -33.24
C LEU A 815 -45.48 -8.07 -33.10
N LEU A 816 -44.85 -8.23 -31.94
CA LEU A 816 -44.04 -9.42 -31.63
C LEU A 816 -44.48 -10.05 -30.31
N LEU A 817 -44.66 -11.37 -30.34
CA LEU A 817 -44.85 -12.21 -29.17
C LEU A 817 -43.64 -13.11 -28.98
N SER A 818 -43.04 -13.08 -27.79
CA SER A 818 -41.97 -14.02 -27.40
C SER A 818 -42.49 -15.00 -26.36
N ARG A 819 -42.51 -16.29 -26.69
CA ARG A 819 -43.00 -17.37 -25.80
C ARG A 819 -41.85 -18.09 -25.11
N TYR A 820 -42.00 -18.29 -23.81
CA TYR A 820 -41.11 -19.07 -22.95
C TYR A 820 -41.92 -20.18 -22.25
N GLN A 821 -41.89 -21.37 -22.85
CA GLN A 821 -42.69 -22.50 -22.39
C GLN A 821 -41.94 -23.29 -21.30
N ALA A 822 -42.10 -22.91 -20.03
CA ALA A 822 -41.40 -23.53 -18.90
C ALA A 822 -42.25 -24.56 -18.13
N GLY A 823 -43.58 -24.50 -18.21
CA GLY A 823 -44.47 -25.46 -17.54
C GLY A 823 -45.90 -25.46 -18.08
N SER A 824 -46.83 -26.04 -17.31
CA SER A 824 -48.22 -26.30 -17.73
C SER A 824 -49.26 -25.45 -17.00
N LYS A 825 -48.88 -24.45 -16.20
CA LYS A 825 -49.85 -23.66 -15.42
C LYS A 825 -50.78 -22.78 -16.27
N GLY A 826 -50.46 -22.59 -17.55
CA GLY A 826 -51.25 -21.85 -18.53
C GLY A 826 -50.56 -20.57 -18.99
N PRO A 827 -51.08 -19.93 -20.05
CA PRO A 827 -50.46 -18.75 -20.64
C PRO A 827 -50.65 -17.49 -19.78
N VAL A 828 -49.55 -16.77 -19.54
CA VAL A 828 -49.51 -15.44 -18.91
C VAL A 828 -48.88 -14.45 -19.88
N LEU A 829 -49.61 -13.41 -20.26
CA LEU A 829 -49.17 -12.38 -21.19
C LEU A 829 -48.69 -11.13 -20.43
N LEU A 830 -47.44 -10.74 -20.67
CA LEU A 830 -46.77 -9.60 -20.05
C LEU A 830 -46.75 -8.39 -20.99
N GLY A 831 -47.40 -7.29 -20.59
CA GLY A 831 -47.47 -6.04 -21.34
C GLY A 831 -46.64 -4.92 -20.69
N HIS A 832 -45.66 -4.38 -21.43
CA HIS A 832 -44.75 -3.34 -20.94
C HIS A 832 -45.39 -1.93 -20.93
N GLY A 833 -44.69 -0.94 -20.37
CA GLY A 833 -45.13 0.47 -20.35
C GLY A 833 -44.73 1.27 -21.60
N LEU A 834 -44.97 2.59 -21.59
CA LEU A 834 -44.55 3.50 -22.66
C LEU A 834 -43.05 3.76 -22.57
N GLY A 835 -42.38 3.94 -23.71
CA GLY A 835 -40.95 4.28 -23.75
C GLY A 835 -40.00 3.13 -23.40
N VAL A 836 -40.54 1.93 -23.23
CA VAL A 836 -39.81 0.69 -22.94
C VAL A 836 -40.31 -0.45 -23.84
N SER A 837 -39.69 -1.62 -23.73
CA SER A 837 -40.12 -2.85 -24.42
C SER A 837 -40.33 -3.98 -23.43
N SER A 838 -40.67 -5.17 -23.91
CA SER A 838 -40.78 -6.36 -23.07
C SER A 838 -39.51 -6.73 -22.31
N ARG A 839 -38.34 -6.16 -22.69
CA ARG A 839 -37.06 -6.33 -22.00
C ARG A 839 -37.09 -5.99 -20.51
N ILE A 840 -38.01 -5.12 -20.07
CA ILE A 840 -38.14 -4.80 -18.64
C ILE A 840 -38.46 -6.03 -17.80
N PHE A 841 -39.09 -7.06 -18.39
CA PHE A 841 -39.43 -8.32 -17.72
C PHE A 841 -38.33 -9.38 -17.82
N SER A 842 -37.38 -9.19 -18.74
CA SER A 842 -36.34 -10.17 -19.09
C SER A 842 -34.92 -9.59 -18.99
N THR A 843 -34.72 -8.51 -18.24
CA THR A 843 -33.41 -7.87 -18.09
C THR A 843 -32.42 -8.81 -17.40
N ASP A 844 -31.18 -8.82 -17.86
CA ASP A 844 -30.11 -9.64 -17.31
C ASP A 844 -29.24 -8.85 -16.29
N THR A 845 -29.61 -7.61 -15.99
CA THR A 845 -28.88 -6.70 -15.06
C THR A 845 -29.19 -6.94 -13.58
N ILE A 846 -30.28 -7.64 -13.26
CA ILE A 846 -30.61 -8.10 -11.90
C ILE A 846 -30.45 -9.60 -11.80
N ASP A 847 -30.29 -10.13 -10.58
CA ASP A 847 -30.06 -11.55 -10.39
C ASP A 847 -31.23 -12.39 -10.93
N THR A 848 -32.48 -12.12 -10.52
CA THR A 848 -33.69 -12.81 -11.01
C THR A 848 -34.72 -11.82 -11.55
N ASN A 849 -35.07 -11.93 -12.84
CA ASN A 849 -36.13 -11.10 -13.46
C ASN A 849 -37.51 -11.78 -13.45
N LEU A 850 -38.57 -11.03 -13.78
CA LEU A 850 -39.95 -11.52 -13.69
C LEU A 850 -40.22 -12.71 -14.62
N LEU A 851 -39.63 -12.71 -15.82
CA LEU A 851 -39.71 -13.83 -16.76
C LEU A 851 -39.14 -15.11 -16.13
N GLU A 852 -37.91 -15.05 -15.61
CA GLU A 852 -37.24 -16.18 -14.96
C GLU A 852 -38.04 -16.66 -13.74
N TYR A 853 -38.55 -15.72 -12.94
CA TYR A 853 -39.34 -16.02 -11.76
C TYR A 853 -40.62 -16.80 -12.13
N LEU A 854 -41.40 -16.34 -13.11
CA LEU A 854 -42.61 -17.05 -13.53
C LEU A 854 -42.32 -18.38 -14.24
N CYS A 855 -41.24 -18.45 -15.03
CA CYS A 855 -40.79 -19.70 -15.65
C CYS A 855 -40.42 -20.75 -14.60
N ALA A 856 -39.67 -20.35 -13.56
CA ALA A 856 -39.29 -21.23 -12.46
C ALA A 856 -40.51 -21.78 -11.70
N HIS A 857 -41.63 -21.05 -11.71
CA HIS A 857 -42.90 -21.45 -11.10
C HIS A 857 -43.87 -22.15 -12.07
N GLY A 858 -43.41 -22.53 -13.27
CA GLY A 858 -44.13 -23.43 -14.18
C GLY A 858 -45.18 -22.78 -15.09
N TYR A 859 -45.12 -21.46 -15.29
CA TYR A 859 -46.00 -20.76 -16.24
C TYR A 859 -45.49 -20.84 -17.69
N ASP A 860 -46.44 -20.77 -18.64
CA ASP A 860 -46.14 -20.51 -20.05
C ASP A 860 -46.14 -19.00 -20.26
N VAL A 861 -44.96 -18.39 -20.31
CA VAL A 861 -44.81 -16.94 -20.22
C VAL A 861 -44.71 -16.33 -21.62
N TRP A 862 -45.52 -15.31 -21.89
CA TRP A 862 -45.58 -14.61 -23.17
C TRP A 862 -45.24 -13.16 -22.97
N LEU A 863 -44.22 -12.67 -23.66
CA LEU A 863 -43.85 -11.26 -23.68
C LEU A 863 -44.50 -10.59 -24.89
N LEU A 864 -45.27 -9.53 -24.67
CA LEU A 864 -45.89 -8.73 -25.72
C LEU A 864 -45.08 -7.46 -25.98
N ASP A 865 -44.52 -7.36 -27.18
CA ASP A 865 -44.05 -6.12 -27.76
C ASP A 865 -45.13 -5.60 -28.72
N TYR A 866 -45.97 -4.68 -28.22
CA TYR A 866 -47.02 -4.03 -29.00
C TYR A 866 -46.48 -2.74 -29.66
N ARG A 867 -47.31 -1.97 -30.38
CA ARG A 867 -46.80 -0.89 -31.27
C ARG A 867 -45.96 0.18 -30.58
N SER A 868 -46.04 0.31 -29.25
CA SER A 868 -45.21 1.23 -28.47
C SER A 868 -43.84 0.69 -28.06
N SER A 869 -43.53 -0.57 -28.38
CA SER A 869 -42.28 -1.22 -27.98
C SER A 869 -41.07 -0.57 -28.65
N THR A 870 -40.07 -0.22 -27.85
CA THR A 870 -38.80 0.31 -28.34
C THR A 870 -38.01 -0.68 -29.21
N LEU A 871 -38.42 -1.96 -29.26
CA LEU A 871 -37.85 -2.96 -30.16
C LEU A 871 -38.46 -2.96 -31.56
N LEU A 872 -39.63 -2.35 -31.74
CA LEU A 872 -40.36 -2.39 -33.00
C LEU A 872 -40.22 -1.05 -33.74
N PRO A 873 -40.00 -1.06 -35.07
CA PRO A 873 -40.05 0.16 -35.88
C PRO A 873 -41.37 0.94 -35.76
N ALA A 874 -42.46 0.23 -35.42
CA ALA A 874 -43.78 0.81 -35.21
C ALA A 874 -43.81 1.88 -34.12
N SER A 875 -42.88 1.84 -33.15
CA SER A 875 -42.84 2.81 -32.05
C SER A 875 -42.43 4.22 -32.48
N ALA A 876 -41.88 4.38 -33.68
CA ALA A 876 -41.57 5.68 -34.28
C ALA A 876 -42.77 6.32 -35.01
N ALA A 877 -43.82 5.56 -35.32
CA ALA A 877 -45.03 6.07 -35.96
C ALA A 877 -45.97 6.72 -34.93
N GLN A 878 -46.78 7.70 -35.34
CA GLN A 878 -47.79 8.28 -34.44
C GLN A 878 -48.99 7.33 -34.31
N TYR A 879 -49.43 7.08 -33.09
CA TYR A 879 -50.58 6.24 -32.74
C TYR A 879 -51.24 6.75 -31.46
N THR A 880 -52.49 6.39 -31.22
CA THR A 880 -53.23 6.73 -29.98
C THR A 880 -53.30 5.57 -29.00
N ALA A 881 -53.70 5.84 -27.76
CA ALA A 881 -53.98 4.77 -26.78
C ALA A 881 -55.15 3.88 -27.23
N ASP A 882 -56.12 4.44 -27.98
CA ASP A 882 -57.24 3.68 -28.57
C ASP A 882 -56.75 2.65 -29.57
N ASP A 883 -55.74 2.99 -30.39
CA ASP A 883 -55.15 2.05 -31.33
C ASP A 883 -54.57 0.82 -30.61
N VAL A 884 -53.84 1.05 -29.51
CA VAL A 884 -53.28 -0.03 -28.69
C VAL A 884 -54.40 -0.86 -28.05
N ALA A 885 -55.38 -0.19 -27.45
CA ALA A 885 -56.49 -0.83 -26.73
C ALA A 885 -57.39 -1.66 -27.65
N THR A 886 -57.74 -1.14 -28.83
CA THR A 886 -58.76 -1.73 -29.71
C THR A 886 -58.18 -2.61 -30.82
N LYS A 887 -56.87 -2.53 -31.09
CA LYS A 887 -56.23 -3.27 -32.19
C LYS A 887 -55.11 -4.19 -31.71
N ASP A 888 -54.23 -3.73 -30.82
CA ASP A 888 -53.05 -4.51 -30.42
C ASP A 888 -53.40 -5.61 -29.41
N TRP A 889 -54.03 -5.23 -28.29
CA TRP A 889 -54.43 -6.17 -27.25
C TRP A 889 -55.34 -7.30 -27.78
N PRO A 890 -56.40 -7.03 -28.57
CA PRO A 890 -57.22 -8.09 -29.14
C PRO A 890 -56.44 -9.03 -30.07
N ALA A 891 -55.56 -8.50 -30.93
CA ALA A 891 -54.74 -9.31 -31.83
C ALA A 891 -53.76 -10.22 -31.05
N ALA A 892 -53.10 -9.68 -30.02
CA ALA A 892 -52.18 -10.43 -29.17
C ALA A 892 -52.91 -11.53 -28.38
N VAL A 893 -54.02 -11.22 -27.70
CA VAL A 893 -54.80 -12.18 -26.91
C VAL A 893 -55.35 -13.30 -27.80
N ALA A 894 -55.92 -12.95 -28.96
CA ALA A 894 -56.43 -13.93 -29.92
C ALA A 894 -55.30 -14.87 -30.38
N ARG A 895 -54.13 -14.33 -30.71
CA ARG A 895 -53.00 -15.11 -31.18
C ARG A 895 -52.42 -16.05 -30.12
N VAL A 896 -52.31 -15.60 -28.86
CA VAL A 896 -51.86 -16.47 -27.76
C VAL A 896 -52.84 -17.61 -27.54
N ARG A 897 -54.16 -17.34 -27.55
CA ARG A 897 -55.19 -18.38 -27.40
C ARG A 897 -55.17 -19.38 -28.55
N GLU A 898 -55.00 -18.91 -29.78
CA GLU A 898 -54.84 -19.76 -30.96
C GLU A 898 -53.63 -20.69 -30.85
N LEU A 899 -52.47 -20.15 -30.47
CA LEU A 899 -51.22 -20.92 -30.39
C LEU A 899 -51.15 -21.87 -29.19
N THR A 900 -51.88 -21.59 -28.12
CA THR A 900 -51.88 -22.39 -26.89
C THR A 900 -53.07 -23.35 -26.80
N GLY A 901 -54.14 -23.09 -27.56
CA GLY A 901 -55.43 -23.77 -27.40
C GLY A 901 -56.17 -23.41 -26.10
N ALA A 902 -55.70 -22.41 -25.36
CA ALA A 902 -56.31 -21.98 -24.10
C ALA A 902 -57.62 -21.19 -24.38
N ALA A 903 -58.66 -21.48 -23.59
CA ALA A 903 -59.93 -20.75 -23.70
C ALA A 903 -59.78 -19.27 -23.32
N ASP A 904 -58.88 -18.97 -22.38
CA ASP A 904 -58.56 -17.67 -21.84
C ASP A 904 -57.10 -17.60 -21.36
N ILE A 905 -56.61 -16.39 -21.08
CA ILE A 905 -55.25 -16.14 -20.60
C ILE A 905 -55.24 -15.30 -19.32
N GLN A 906 -54.10 -15.27 -18.63
CA GLN A 906 -53.80 -14.30 -17.58
C GLN A 906 -52.96 -13.15 -18.14
N VAL A 907 -53.11 -11.95 -17.59
CA VAL A 907 -52.34 -10.77 -18.02
C VAL A 907 -51.57 -10.18 -16.84
N VAL A 908 -50.33 -9.76 -17.07
CA VAL A 908 -49.58 -8.90 -16.16
C VAL A 908 -49.16 -7.68 -16.95
N ALA A 909 -49.74 -6.53 -16.65
CA ALA A 909 -49.56 -5.31 -17.42
C ALA A 909 -48.99 -4.20 -16.54
N HIS A 910 -48.02 -3.45 -17.08
CA HIS A 910 -47.35 -2.37 -16.36
C HIS A 910 -47.57 -1.02 -17.03
N CYS A 911 -47.84 0.01 -16.22
CA CYS A 911 -47.93 1.40 -16.65
C CYS A 911 -48.90 1.61 -17.83
N TYR A 912 -48.42 2.17 -18.95
CA TYR A 912 -49.20 2.37 -20.18
C TYR A 912 -49.79 1.06 -20.73
N GLY A 913 -49.08 -0.06 -20.57
CA GLY A 913 -49.61 -1.39 -20.89
C GLY A 913 -50.81 -1.73 -20.01
N SER A 914 -50.77 -1.38 -18.72
CA SER A 914 -51.91 -1.56 -17.80
C SER A 914 -53.08 -0.64 -18.18
N THR A 915 -52.81 0.64 -18.46
CA THR A 915 -53.83 1.60 -18.91
C THR A 915 -54.52 1.12 -20.20
N THR A 916 -53.75 0.82 -21.25
CA THR A 916 -54.30 0.37 -22.53
C THR A 916 -54.94 -1.01 -22.47
N PHE A 917 -54.44 -1.91 -21.61
CA PHE A 917 -55.12 -3.18 -21.31
C PHE A 917 -56.50 -2.95 -20.69
N THR A 918 -56.60 -2.04 -19.71
CA THR A 918 -57.89 -1.74 -19.09
C THR A 918 -58.83 -1.03 -20.05
N MET A 919 -58.34 -0.13 -20.91
CA MET A 919 -59.12 0.43 -22.01
C MET A 919 -59.61 -0.68 -22.96
N ALA A 920 -58.79 -1.69 -23.27
CA ALA A 920 -59.19 -2.81 -24.11
C ALA A 920 -60.32 -3.63 -23.47
N MET A 921 -60.23 -3.93 -22.17
CA MET A 921 -61.30 -4.60 -21.43
C MET A 921 -62.61 -3.77 -21.45
N LEU A 922 -62.52 -2.46 -21.23
CA LEU A 922 -63.66 -1.55 -21.28
C LEU A 922 -64.23 -1.40 -22.71
N ALA A 923 -63.41 -1.56 -23.75
CA ALA A 923 -63.84 -1.64 -25.15
C ALA A 923 -64.48 -2.98 -25.53
N GLY A 924 -64.40 -3.99 -24.64
CA GLY A 924 -65.03 -5.30 -24.84
C GLY A 924 -64.08 -6.45 -25.17
N LEU A 925 -62.77 -6.33 -24.90
CA LEU A 925 -61.81 -7.43 -25.04
C LEU A 925 -62.29 -8.70 -24.30
N GLN A 926 -62.22 -9.85 -24.98
CA GLN A 926 -62.62 -11.15 -24.46
C GLN A 926 -61.43 -12.12 -24.39
N GLY A 927 -61.54 -13.16 -23.56
CA GLY A 927 -60.53 -14.23 -23.47
C GLY A 927 -59.42 -13.96 -22.44
N VAL A 928 -59.66 -13.11 -21.45
CA VAL A 928 -58.79 -12.87 -20.30
C VAL A 928 -59.53 -13.24 -19.02
N ARG A 929 -58.95 -14.13 -18.20
CA ARG A 929 -59.59 -14.63 -16.97
C ARG A 929 -59.22 -13.84 -15.71
N SER A 930 -58.02 -13.28 -15.65
CA SER A 930 -57.57 -12.44 -14.53
C SER A 930 -56.35 -11.61 -14.94
N ALA A 931 -56.07 -10.55 -14.16
CA ALA A 931 -54.98 -9.65 -14.46
C ALA A 931 -54.24 -9.12 -13.23
N VAL A 932 -52.95 -8.81 -13.40
CA VAL A 932 -52.20 -7.96 -12.49
C VAL A 932 -51.90 -6.63 -13.18
N CYS A 933 -52.36 -5.53 -12.61
CA CYS A 933 -52.21 -4.18 -13.13
C CYS A 933 -51.21 -3.39 -12.25
N SER A 934 -50.09 -2.96 -12.82
CA SER A 934 -49.03 -2.28 -12.08
C SER A 934 -49.00 -0.76 -12.32
N GLN A 935 -48.94 0.01 -11.23
CA GLN A 935 -48.80 1.47 -11.08
C GLN A 935 -49.97 2.35 -11.55
N ILE A 936 -50.69 1.99 -12.61
CA ILE A 936 -51.82 2.78 -13.11
C ILE A 936 -52.83 1.87 -13.83
N SER A 937 -54.08 2.32 -13.93
CA SER A 937 -55.16 1.60 -14.60
C SER A 937 -56.18 2.59 -15.17
N THR A 938 -57.45 2.58 -14.72
CA THR A 938 -58.53 3.41 -15.27
C THR A 938 -58.54 4.83 -14.73
N HIS A 939 -58.07 5.05 -13.50
CA HIS A 939 -57.96 6.36 -12.88
C HIS A 939 -56.50 6.82 -12.82
N VAL A 940 -56.29 8.12 -13.04
CA VAL A 940 -54.97 8.73 -13.17
C VAL A 940 -54.85 9.87 -12.17
N VAL A 941 -53.93 9.74 -11.21
CA VAL A 941 -53.61 10.78 -10.23
C VAL A 941 -52.10 11.02 -10.27
N THR A 942 -51.70 12.28 -10.45
CA THR A 942 -50.29 12.66 -10.58
C THR A 942 -49.90 13.72 -9.55
N PRO A 943 -48.61 13.86 -9.22
CA PRO A 943 -48.14 14.98 -8.41
C PRO A 943 -48.40 16.35 -9.07
N PRO A 944 -48.50 17.46 -8.31
CA PRO A 944 -48.79 18.79 -8.85
C PRO A 944 -47.84 19.25 -9.97
N LEU A 945 -46.55 18.93 -9.86
CA LEU A 945 -45.54 19.29 -10.86
C LEU A 945 -45.78 18.58 -12.21
N VAL A 946 -46.26 17.33 -12.17
CA VAL A 946 -46.61 16.55 -13.37
C VAL A 946 -47.89 17.09 -13.99
N SER A 947 -48.89 17.45 -13.17
CA SER A 947 -50.13 18.10 -13.64
C SER A 947 -49.88 19.49 -14.26
N LEU A 948 -48.90 20.24 -13.73
CA LEU A 948 -48.48 21.51 -14.32
C LEU A 948 -47.79 21.30 -15.67
N LYS A 949 -46.90 20.31 -15.79
CA LYS A 949 -46.25 19.93 -17.06
C LYS A 949 -47.27 19.51 -18.13
N SER A 950 -48.30 18.74 -17.76
CA SER A 950 -49.36 18.32 -18.69
C SER A 950 -50.31 19.45 -19.09
N GLY A 951 -50.50 20.46 -18.24
CA GLY A 951 -51.34 21.64 -18.51
C GLY A 951 -50.66 22.74 -19.35
N LEU A 952 -49.33 22.75 -19.45
CA LEU A 952 -48.55 23.81 -20.12
C LEU A 952 -48.40 23.67 -21.65
N HIS A 953 -49.12 22.75 -22.29
CA HIS A 953 -49.03 22.51 -23.75
C HIS A 953 -47.60 22.25 -24.26
N LEU A 954 -46.71 21.71 -23.41
CA LEU A 954 -45.31 21.40 -23.74
C LEU A 954 -45.16 20.49 -24.98
N PRO A 955 -46.01 19.47 -25.20
CA PRO A 955 -46.02 18.68 -26.43
C PRO A 955 -46.33 19.51 -27.68
N GLN A 956 -47.30 20.44 -27.60
CA GLN A 956 -47.62 21.34 -28.72
C GLN A 956 -46.48 22.33 -29.00
N LEU A 957 -45.79 22.82 -27.97
CA LEU A 957 -44.61 23.68 -28.12
C LEU A 957 -43.44 22.96 -28.79
N LEU A 958 -43.18 21.69 -28.42
CA LEU A 958 -42.14 20.84 -29.00
C LEU A 958 -42.47 20.43 -30.46
N ASN A 959 -43.75 20.19 -30.75
CA ASN A 959 -44.24 19.90 -32.10
C ASN A 959 -44.17 21.15 -33.00
N LEU A 960 -44.43 22.35 -32.48
CA LEU A 960 -44.23 23.63 -33.19
C LEU A 960 -42.77 23.87 -33.58
N MET A 961 -41.83 23.32 -32.81
CA MET A 961 -40.38 23.35 -33.08
C MET A 961 -39.90 22.19 -33.99
N GLY A 962 -40.81 21.37 -34.53
CA GLY A 962 -40.50 20.31 -35.50
C GLY A 962 -39.94 19.01 -34.89
N ILE A 963 -39.93 18.87 -33.56
CA ILE A 963 -39.50 17.66 -32.86
C ILE A 963 -40.66 16.65 -32.91
N LYS A 964 -40.44 15.47 -33.50
CA LYS A 964 -41.50 14.43 -33.68
C LYS A 964 -41.39 13.24 -32.70
N SER A 965 -40.27 13.12 -32.00
CA SER A 965 -39.98 12.07 -31.01
C SER A 965 -38.96 12.58 -30.00
N LEU A 966 -39.11 12.19 -28.73
CA LEU A 966 -38.16 12.48 -27.67
C LEU A 966 -37.42 11.19 -27.30
N THR A 967 -36.09 11.24 -27.26
CA THR A 967 -35.24 10.08 -26.95
C THR A 967 -34.63 10.20 -25.56
N THR A 968 -34.51 9.06 -24.87
CA THR A 968 -33.80 8.93 -23.59
C THR A 968 -32.30 8.72 -23.76
N ASN A 969 -31.83 8.37 -24.95
CA ASN A 969 -30.41 8.12 -25.20
C ASN A 969 -29.65 9.44 -25.21
N ALA A 970 -28.52 9.51 -24.49
CA ALA A 970 -27.58 10.62 -24.49
C ALA A 970 -26.19 10.10 -24.91
N LEU A 971 -25.76 10.40 -26.14
CA LEU A 971 -24.55 9.84 -26.73
C LEU A 971 -23.33 10.76 -26.57
N LYS A 972 -22.17 10.15 -26.33
CA LYS A 972 -20.88 10.84 -26.31
C LYS A 972 -20.54 11.34 -27.71
N GLY A 973 -20.38 12.66 -27.84
CA GLY A 973 -20.10 13.31 -29.13
C GLY A 973 -21.31 14.01 -29.78
N GLU A 974 -22.47 14.06 -29.11
CA GLU A 974 -23.57 14.97 -29.49
C GLU A 974 -23.12 16.44 -29.52
N GLY A 975 -23.86 17.26 -30.27
CA GLY A 975 -23.58 18.67 -30.54
C GLY A 975 -23.56 19.55 -29.29
N ALA A 976 -23.10 20.79 -29.44
CA ALA A 976 -22.95 21.71 -28.31
C ALA A 976 -24.30 22.09 -27.66
N LEU A 977 -25.39 22.10 -28.42
CA LEU A 977 -26.73 22.44 -27.94
C LEU A 977 -27.29 21.33 -27.04
N GLU A 978 -27.08 20.08 -27.42
CA GLU A 978 -27.49 18.88 -26.68
C GLU A 978 -26.77 18.80 -25.33
N ARG A 979 -25.47 19.15 -25.27
CA ARG A 979 -24.74 19.21 -23.99
C ARG A 979 -25.25 20.30 -23.04
N VAL A 980 -25.65 21.46 -23.58
CA VAL A 980 -26.26 22.53 -22.77
C VAL A 980 -27.63 22.07 -22.26
N TYR A 981 -28.40 21.38 -23.10
CA TYR A 981 -29.67 20.77 -22.72
C TYR A 981 -29.51 19.75 -21.59
N ASP A 982 -28.54 18.83 -21.67
CA ASP A 982 -28.31 17.83 -20.63
C ASP A 982 -27.82 18.44 -19.30
N LYS A 983 -26.99 19.49 -19.36
CA LYS A 983 -26.60 20.24 -18.16
C LYS A 983 -27.76 20.96 -17.51
N PHE A 984 -28.71 21.46 -18.30
CA PHE A 984 -29.95 22.03 -17.75
C PHE A 984 -30.80 20.94 -17.08
N LEU A 985 -30.87 19.74 -17.66
CA LEU A 985 -31.60 18.61 -17.07
C LEU A 985 -30.99 18.10 -15.76
N ALA A 986 -29.66 18.22 -15.57
CA ALA A 986 -29.02 17.92 -14.29
C ALA A 986 -29.49 18.84 -13.14
N ALA A 987 -30.09 19.99 -13.45
CA ALA A 987 -30.72 20.89 -12.47
C ALA A 987 -32.21 20.59 -12.22
N TYR A 988 -32.76 19.55 -12.87
CA TYR A 988 -34.17 19.22 -12.74
C TYR A 988 -34.47 18.76 -11.30
N PRO A 989 -35.50 19.32 -10.62
CA PRO A 989 -35.72 19.08 -9.20
C PRO A 989 -36.17 17.63 -8.94
N VAL A 990 -35.25 16.83 -8.40
CA VAL A 990 -35.51 15.50 -7.84
C VAL A 990 -35.13 15.47 -6.35
N GLY A 991 -35.47 14.39 -5.65
CA GLY A 991 -35.10 14.25 -4.23
C GLY A 991 -33.57 14.18 -4.06
N LYS A 992 -33.05 14.60 -2.89
CA LYS A 992 -31.59 14.64 -2.63
C LYS A 992 -30.88 13.30 -2.86
N ASP A 993 -31.53 12.18 -2.55
CA ASP A 993 -30.98 10.82 -2.74
C ASP A 993 -31.20 10.26 -4.16
N GLU A 994 -31.66 11.09 -5.11
CA GLU A 994 -31.99 10.70 -6.48
C GLU A 994 -31.17 11.46 -7.54
N HIS A 995 -30.12 12.17 -7.12
CA HIS A 995 -29.14 12.76 -8.03
C HIS A 995 -28.14 11.70 -8.50
N CYS A 996 -27.71 11.80 -9.76
CA CYS A 996 -26.73 10.93 -10.41
C CYS A 996 -26.01 11.70 -11.54
N ASP A 997 -24.89 11.17 -12.04
CA ASP A 997 -24.16 11.76 -13.16
C ASP A 997 -24.69 11.29 -14.54
N SER A 998 -25.61 10.33 -14.58
CA SER A 998 -26.13 9.73 -15.81
C SER A 998 -27.05 10.68 -16.60
N ALA A 999 -26.57 11.15 -17.75
CA ALA A 999 -27.38 11.97 -18.66
C ALA A 999 -28.63 11.22 -19.16
N VAL A 1000 -28.54 9.89 -19.29
CA VAL A 1000 -29.68 9.03 -19.65
C VAL A 1000 -30.75 9.05 -18.54
N CYS A 1001 -30.34 8.92 -17.28
CA CYS A 1001 -31.25 8.99 -16.13
C CYS A 1001 -31.97 10.35 -16.06
N HIS A 1002 -31.23 11.45 -16.32
CA HIS A 1002 -31.80 12.80 -16.38
C HIS A 1002 -32.83 12.95 -17.50
N ARG A 1003 -32.53 12.47 -18.72
CA ARG A 1003 -33.49 12.47 -19.83
C ARG A 1003 -34.74 11.63 -19.51
N ILE A 1004 -34.57 10.43 -18.93
CA ILE A 1004 -35.70 9.59 -18.48
C ILE A 1004 -36.57 10.34 -17.46
N SER A 1005 -35.96 10.90 -16.42
CA SER A 1005 -36.66 11.61 -15.34
C SER A 1005 -37.37 12.86 -15.85
N PHE A 1006 -36.78 13.58 -16.79
CA PHE A 1006 -37.42 14.73 -17.41
C PHE A 1006 -38.66 14.36 -18.23
N LEU A 1007 -38.56 13.30 -19.04
CA LEU A 1007 -39.61 12.84 -19.95
C LEU A 1007 -40.78 12.15 -19.23
N TYR A 1008 -40.48 11.26 -18.28
CA TYR A 1008 -41.48 10.38 -17.67
C TYR A 1008 -41.74 10.65 -16.18
N SER A 1009 -41.11 11.67 -15.58
CA SER A 1009 -40.97 11.86 -14.12
C SER A 1009 -40.05 10.80 -13.48
N LEU A 1010 -39.81 10.90 -12.18
CA LEU A 1010 -38.97 9.95 -11.44
C LEU A 1010 -39.65 8.57 -11.38
N LEU A 1011 -39.14 7.63 -12.20
CA LEU A 1011 -39.72 6.29 -12.38
C LEU A 1011 -39.23 5.25 -11.35
N TYR A 1012 -38.13 5.50 -10.67
CA TYR A 1012 -37.50 4.54 -9.76
C TYR A 1012 -36.87 5.28 -8.59
N ARG A 1013 -36.60 4.55 -7.51
CA ARG A 1013 -35.69 5.00 -6.45
C ARG A 1013 -34.29 4.48 -6.76
N HIS A 1014 -33.27 5.33 -6.76
CA HIS A 1014 -31.88 4.90 -7.00
C HIS A 1014 -31.43 3.83 -5.98
N GLU A 1015 -31.96 3.87 -4.76
CA GLU A 1015 -31.76 2.83 -3.73
C GLU A 1015 -32.21 1.42 -4.17
N GLN A 1016 -33.20 1.33 -5.07
CA GLN A 1016 -33.69 0.06 -5.62
C GLN A 1016 -32.94 -0.40 -6.87
N LEU A 1017 -31.96 0.37 -7.34
CA LEU A 1017 -31.13 0.03 -8.49
C LEU A 1017 -29.78 -0.52 -8.06
N ASN A 1018 -29.26 -1.48 -8.82
CA ASN A 1018 -27.86 -1.86 -8.78
C ASN A 1018 -27.10 -1.11 -9.89
N GLU A 1019 -25.78 -1.09 -9.80
CA GLU A 1019 -24.92 -0.35 -10.74
C GLU A 1019 -25.17 -0.77 -12.19
N MET A 1020 -25.22 -2.09 -12.43
CA MET A 1020 -25.46 -2.66 -13.76
C MET A 1020 -26.79 -2.20 -14.37
N THR A 1021 -27.84 -2.08 -13.56
CA THR A 1021 -29.16 -1.64 -14.07
C THR A 1021 -29.15 -0.15 -14.36
N HIS A 1022 -28.48 0.66 -13.53
CA HIS A 1022 -28.37 2.10 -13.74
C HIS A 1022 -27.55 2.45 -15.00
N GLN A 1023 -26.36 1.87 -15.12
CA GLN A 1023 -25.45 2.08 -16.25
C GLN A 1023 -26.08 1.70 -17.61
N TYR A 1024 -26.86 0.62 -17.63
CA TYR A 1024 -27.45 0.07 -18.87
C TYR A 1024 -28.93 0.42 -19.06
N MET A 1025 -29.43 1.48 -18.43
CA MET A 1025 -30.82 1.95 -18.64
C MET A 1025 -31.16 2.23 -20.10
N HIS A 1026 -30.19 2.69 -20.89
CA HIS A 1026 -30.35 2.93 -22.32
C HIS A 1026 -30.69 1.67 -23.13
N GLU A 1027 -30.48 0.45 -22.58
CA GLU A 1027 -30.93 -0.79 -23.22
C GLU A 1027 -32.41 -1.12 -22.94
N LEU A 1028 -32.99 -0.51 -21.90
CA LEU A 1028 -34.36 -0.71 -21.42
C LEU A 1028 -35.31 0.39 -21.89
N PHE A 1029 -34.82 1.63 -21.95
CA PHE A 1029 -35.57 2.81 -22.35
C PHE A 1029 -35.23 3.26 -23.77
N GLY A 1030 -36.18 3.91 -24.43
CA GLY A 1030 -35.99 4.46 -25.77
C GLY A 1030 -36.95 5.61 -26.08
N ALA A 1031 -37.08 5.91 -27.37
CA ALA A 1031 -37.94 6.99 -27.82
C ALA A 1031 -39.43 6.67 -27.63
N ALA A 1032 -40.21 7.71 -27.34
CA ALA A 1032 -41.68 7.65 -27.37
C ALA A 1032 -42.25 8.78 -28.24
N THR A 1033 -43.44 8.53 -28.80
CA THR A 1033 -44.12 9.44 -29.74
C THR A 1033 -44.90 10.51 -29.00
N ILE A 1034 -45.02 11.68 -29.65
CA ILE A 1034 -45.71 12.83 -29.07
C ILE A 1034 -47.21 12.56 -28.90
N THR A 1035 -47.86 11.90 -29.87
CA THR A 1035 -49.29 11.57 -29.77
C THR A 1035 -49.62 10.66 -28.58
N ALA A 1036 -48.72 9.74 -28.20
CA ALA A 1036 -48.91 8.92 -27.01
C ALA A 1036 -48.84 9.76 -25.71
N PHE A 1037 -47.94 10.76 -25.65
CA PHE A 1037 -47.87 11.70 -24.53
C PHE A 1037 -49.08 12.65 -24.47
N GLU A 1038 -49.59 13.10 -25.62
CA GLU A 1038 -50.82 13.91 -25.69
C GLU A 1038 -52.02 13.14 -25.13
N GLY A 1039 -52.17 11.86 -25.49
CA GLY A 1039 -53.20 10.98 -24.93
C GLY A 1039 -53.07 10.81 -23.42
N LEU A 1040 -51.85 10.59 -22.91
CA LEU A 1040 -51.62 10.53 -21.46
C LEU A 1040 -51.95 11.86 -20.76
N ALA A 1041 -51.60 12.99 -21.35
CA ALA A 1041 -51.92 14.31 -20.80
C ALA A 1041 -53.43 14.54 -20.72
N LEU A 1042 -54.20 14.12 -21.73
CA LEU A 1042 -55.67 14.15 -21.68
C LEU A 1042 -56.20 13.30 -20.51
N MET A 1043 -55.69 12.08 -20.33
CA MET A 1043 -56.11 11.21 -19.22
C MET A 1043 -55.76 11.80 -17.85
N VAL A 1044 -54.59 12.43 -17.71
CA VAL A 1044 -54.17 13.14 -16.50
C VAL A 1044 -55.12 14.31 -16.21
N ASN A 1045 -55.43 15.12 -17.23
CA ASN A 1045 -56.30 16.30 -17.09
C ASN A 1045 -57.74 15.92 -16.70
N HIS A 1046 -58.24 14.79 -17.20
CA HIS A 1046 -59.57 14.27 -16.84
C HIS A 1046 -59.56 13.36 -15.60
N GLY A 1047 -58.40 13.02 -15.06
CA GLY A 1047 -58.22 12.12 -13.91
C GLY A 1047 -58.62 10.66 -14.17
N ARG A 1048 -58.84 10.28 -15.43
CA ARG A 1048 -59.34 8.97 -15.86
C ARG A 1048 -59.01 8.69 -17.33
N VAL A 1049 -59.11 7.43 -17.74
CA VAL A 1049 -58.98 7.04 -19.15
C VAL A 1049 -60.08 7.65 -20.01
N VAL A 1050 -59.68 8.20 -21.16
CA VAL A 1050 -60.53 8.86 -22.18
C VAL A 1050 -60.04 8.44 -23.57
N ASP A 1051 -60.85 8.63 -24.60
CA ASP A 1051 -60.41 8.42 -25.98
C ASP A 1051 -59.50 9.55 -26.50
N ALA A 1052 -59.00 9.41 -27.73
CA ALA A 1052 -58.16 10.40 -28.41
C ALA A 1052 -58.78 11.81 -28.52
N ASN A 1053 -60.11 11.96 -28.40
CA ASN A 1053 -60.80 13.25 -28.42
C ASN A 1053 -60.99 13.83 -27.01
N GLY A 1054 -60.69 13.06 -25.95
CA GLY A 1054 -60.92 13.43 -24.56
C GLY A 1054 -62.30 13.01 -24.04
N ASP A 1055 -63.07 12.23 -24.80
CA ASP A 1055 -64.40 11.81 -24.42
C ASP A 1055 -64.37 10.60 -23.45
N ASN A 1056 -65.31 10.59 -22.51
CA ASN A 1056 -65.42 9.54 -21.50
C ASN A 1056 -66.19 8.32 -22.02
N VAL A 1057 -65.59 7.59 -22.96
CA VAL A 1057 -66.21 6.41 -23.60
C VAL A 1057 -65.89 5.08 -22.90
N TYR A 1058 -64.86 5.04 -22.06
CA TYR A 1058 -64.38 3.81 -21.41
C TYR A 1058 -64.97 3.59 -20.01
N VAL A 1059 -64.85 4.57 -19.10
CA VAL A 1059 -65.28 4.44 -17.69
C VAL A 1059 -66.77 4.15 -17.52
N PRO A 1060 -67.70 4.53 -18.41
CA PRO A 1060 -69.09 4.07 -18.31
C PRO A 1060 -69.28 2.54 -18.38
N HIS A 1061 -68.25 1.78 -18.76
CA HIS A 1061 -68.30 0.33 -18.96
C HIS A 1061 -67.47 -0.47 -17.94
N LEU A 1062 -67.29 0.03 -16.71
CA LEU A 1062 -66.57 -0.68 -15.64
C LEU A 1062 -67.12 -2.09 -15.37
N ASP A 1063 -68.38 -2.36 -15.73
CA ASP A 1063 -69.01 -3.69 -15.68
C ASP A 1063 -68.25 -4.75 -16.50
N ARG A 1064 -67.59 -4.34 -17.59
CA ARG A 1064 -66.80 -5.23 -18.47
C ARG A 1064 -65.48 -5.67 -17.85
N MET A 1065 -65.09 -5.10 -16.72
CA MET A 1065 -63.92 -5.50 -15.93
C MET A 1065 -64.28 -6.37 -14.73
N ALA A 1066 -65.42 -7.09 -14.78
CA ALA A 1066 -65.84 -8.08 -13.78
C ALA A 1066 -65.01 -9.39 -13.84
N ILE A 1067 -63.69 -9.27 -13.72
CA ILE A 1067 -62.73 -10.39 -13.57
C ILE A 1067 -61.86 -10.15 -12.33
N PRO A 1068 -61.23 -11.19 -11.75
CA PRO A 1068 -60.24 -11.00 -10.71
C PRO A 1068 -59.06 -10.13 -11.17
N ILE A 1069 -58.76 -9.05 -10.44
CA ILE A 1069 -57.61 -8.16 -10.73
C ILE A 1069 -56.86 -7.82 -9.44
N ARG A 1070 -55.53 -7.96 -9.48
CA ARG A 1070 -54.64 -7.43 -8.44
C ARG A 1070 -53.92 -6.17 -8.92
N PHE A 1071 -54.00 -5.10 -8.14
CA PHE A 1071 -53.27 -3.85 -8.38
C PHE A 1071 -52.00 -3.80 -7.53
N ILE A 1072 -50.87 -3.52 -8.15
CA ILE A 1072 -49.57 -3.35 -7.46
C ILE A 1072 -49.09 -1.93 -7.70
N HIS A 1073 -48.72 -1.22 -6.63
CA HIS A 1073 -48.28 0.18 -6.70
C HIS A 1073 -47.12 0.42 -5.74
N GLY A 1074 -46.06 1.11 -6.16
CA GLY A 1074 -44.99 1.51 -5.26
C GLY A 1074 -45.41 2.67 -4.37
N ALA A 1075 -45.16 2.57 -3.07
CA ALA A 1075 -45.60 3.57 -2.09
C ALA A 1075 -44.93 4.95 -2.29
N ARG A 1076 -43.76 5.01 -2.95
CA ARG A 1076 -42.99 6.23 -3.20
C ARG A 1076 -43.03 6.67 -4.67
N ASN A 1077 -44.04 6.24 -5.42
CA ASN A 1077 -44.21 6.56 -6.83
C ASN A 1077 -44.46 8.07 -7.05
N GLN A 1078 -43.57 8.73 -7.81
CA GLN A 1078 -43.66 10.16 -8.15
C GLN A 1078 -44.03 10.40 -9.63
N CYS A 1079 -44.35 9.33 -10.36
CA CYS A 1079 -44.88 9.41 -11.72
C CYS A 1079 -46.42 9.39 -11.67
N PHE A 1080 -47.00 8.39 -11.01
CA PHE A 1080 -48.42 8.30 -10.71
C PHE A 1080 -48.61 7.98 -9.23
N LEU A 1081 -49.37 8.81 -8.55
CA LEU A 1081 -49.57 8.68 -7.11
C LEU A 1081 -50.36 7.39 -6.78
N PRO A 1082 -50.07 6.72 -5.64
CA PRO A 1082 -50.77 5.52 -5.18
C PRO A 1082 -52.30 5.59 -5.26
N GLU A 1083 -52.86 6.77 -5.07
CA GLU A 1083 -54.28 7.11 -5.16
C GLU A 1083 -54.91 6.71 -6.51
N SER A 1084 -54.11 6.60 -7.58
CA SER A 1084 -54.56 6.18 -8.91
C SER A 1084 -55.18 4.78 -8.90
N THR A 1085 -54.47 3.81 -8.32
CA THR A 1085 -54.97 2.42 -8.22
C THR A 1085 -56.01 2.28 -7.13
N GLU A 1086 -55.94 3.08 -6.07
CA GLU A 1086 -56.96 3.12 -5.02
C GLU A 1086 -58.33 3.55 -5.56
N LYS A 1087 -58.39 4.66 -6.30
CA LYS A 1087 -59.62 5.13 -6.95
C LYS A 1087 -60.17 4.12 -7.95
N THR A 1088 -59.28 3.47 -8.70
CA THR A 1088 -59.68 2.42 -9.65
C THR A 1088 -60.34 1.24 -8.95
N VAL A 1089 -59.73 0.75 -7.86
CA VAL A 1089 -60.29 -0.35 -7.06
C VAL A 1089 -61.63 0.04 -6.45
N GLN A 1090 -61.75 1.27 -5.93
CA GLN A 1090 -63.00 1.77 -5.38
C GLN A 1090 -64.11 1.77 -6.44
N ALA A 1091 -63.87 2.40 -7.60
CA ALA A 1091 -64.86 2.49 -8.67
C ALA A 1091 -65.27 1.12 -9.22
N LEU A 1092 -64.32 0.19 -9.37
CA LEU A 1092 -64.62 -1.18 -9.80
C LEU A 1092 -65.41 -1.95 -8.74
N SER A 1093 -65.07 -1.78 -7.46
CA SER A 1093 -65.77 -2.44 -6.35
C SER A 1093 -67.21 -1.96 -6.19
N GLU A 1094 -67.47 -0.67 -6.48
CA GLU A 1094 -68.81 -0.09 -6.47
C GLU A 1094 -69.71 -0.69 -7.57
N VAL A 1095 -69.15 -1.02 -8.74
CA VAL A 1095 -69.92 -1.56 -9.89
C VAL A 1095 -70.03 -3.09 -9.86
N ASN A 1096 -68.94 -3.80 -9.54
CA ASN A 1096 -68.84 -5.26 -9.69
C ASN A 1096 -68.74 -6.04 -8.36
N GLY A 1097 -68.68 -5.33 -7.23
CA GLY A 1097 -68.38 -5.91 -5.92
C GLY A 1097 -66.88 -6.04 -5.63
N SER A 1098 -66.49 -5.93 -4.37
CA SER A 1098 -65.08 -5.88 -3.96
C SER A 1098 -64.33 -7.22 -4.01
N ALA A 1099 -65.04 -8.35 -4.08
CA ALA A 1099 -64.44 -9.68 -4.01
C ALA A 1099 -63.48 -10.01 -5.16
N LEU A 1100 -63.58 -9.30 -6.29
CA LEU A 1100 -62.75 -9.50 -7.47
C LEU A 1100 -61.44 -8.69 -7.43
N TYR A 1101 -61.30 -7.72 -6.54
CA TYR A 1101 -60.22 -6.75 -6.59
C TYR A 1101 -59.35 -6.77 -5.34
N SER A 1102 -58.03 -6.82 -5.53
CA SER A 1102 -57.05 -6.69 -4.45
C SER A 1102 -56.01 -5.64 -4.78
N ARG A 1103 -55.43 -4.98 -3.78
CA ARG A 1103 -54.41 -3.95 -3.94
C ARG A 1103 -53.26 -4.16 -2.98
N VAL A 1104 -52.03 -4.05 -3.49
CA VAL A 1104 -50.80 -4.16 -2.71
C VAL A 1104 -49.97 -2.89 -2.92
N LEU A 1105 -49.64 -2.22 -1.82
CA LEU A 1105 -48.64 -1.16 -1.78
C LEU A 1105 -47.29 -1.74 -1.43
N ILE A 1106 -46.29 -1.48 -2.26
CA ILE A 1106 -44.91 -1.94 -2.03
C ILE A 1106 -44.12 -0.81 -1.35
N PRO A 1107 -43.72 -0.95 -0.07
CA PRO A 1107 -42.95 0.06 0.66
C PRO A 1107 -41.60 0.31 -0.01
N GLU A 1108 -41.07 1.54 0.03
CA GLU A 1108 -39.76 1.91 -0.55
C GLU A 1108 -39.59 1.84 -2.08
N TYR A 1109 -40.59 1.35 -2.82
CA TYR A 1109 -40.54 1.30 -4.29
C TYR A 1109 -41.22 2.52 -4.93
N GLY A 1110 -40.68 2.94 -6.07
CA GLY A 1110 -41.19 3.99 -6.96
C GLY A 1110 -42.22 3.46 -7.97
N HIS A 1111 -41.93 3.59 -9.27
CA HIS A 1111 -42.85 3.22 -10.35
C HIS A 1111 -42.44 1.90 -11.03
N ILE A 1112 -41.35 1.91 -11.80
CA ILE A 1112 -40.92 0.77 -12.63
C ILE A 1112 -39.91 -0.14 -11.91
N ASP A 1113 -39.31 0.32 -10.82
CA ASP A 1113 -38.49 -0.50 -9.93
C ASP A 1113 -39.28 -1.65 -9.29
N CYS A 1114 -40.61 -1.60 -9.24
CA CYS A 1114 -41.44 -2.77 -8.92
C CYS A 1114 -41.29 -3.92 -9.93
N ILE A 1115 -40.84 -3.63 -11.16
CA ILE A 1115 -40.65 -4.60 -12.24
C ILE A 1115 -39.21 -5.09 -12.29
N PHE A 1116 -38.20 -4.22 -12.17
CA PHE A 1116 -36.79 -4.62 -12.30
C PHE A 1116 -35.85 -4.10 -11.20
N GLY A 1117 -36.38 -3.68 -10.05
CA GLY A 1117 -35.55 -3.31 -8.91
C GLY A 1117 -34.69 -4.49 -8.45
N LYS A 1118 -33.51 -4.19 -7.89
CA LYS A 1118 -32.49 -5.18 -7.51
C LYS A 1118 -33.01 -6.26 -6.56
N ASN A 1119 -34.04 -5.93 -5.78
CA ASN A 1119 -34.71 -6.82 -4.82
C ASN A 1119 -36.16 -7.19 -5.22
N ALA A 1120 -36.63 -6.82 -6.42
CA ALA A 1120 -38.04 -6.98 -6.82
C ALA A 1120 -38.50 -8.45 -6.80
N ALA A 1121 -37.60 -9.41 -7.06
CA ALA A 1121 -37.89 -10.83 -6.95
C ALA A 1121 -38.27 -11.29 -5.53
N ARG A 1122 -37.68 -10.65 -4.52
CA ARG A 1122 -37.99 -10.92 -3.11
C ARG A 1122 -39.24 -10.16 -2.66
N ASP A 1123 -39.35 -8.89 -3.03
CA ASP A 1123 -40.32 -7.97 -2.41
C ASP A 1123 -41.64 -7.83 -3.20
N VAL A 1124 -41.64 -8.10 -4.51
CA VAL A 1124 -42.79 -7.80 -5.39
C VAL A 1124 -43.32 -9.04 -6.10
N TYR A 1125 -42.47 -9.86 -6.71
CA TYR A 1125 -42.92 -10.93 -7.62
C TYR A 1125 -43.77 -12.00 -6.92
N GLY A 1126 -43.55 -12.23 -5.62
CA GLY A 1126 -44.41 -13.11 -4.82
C GLY A 1126 -45.88 -12.70 -4.84
N HIS A 1127 -46.17 -11.39 -4.80
CA HIS A 1127 -47.55 -10.89 -4.89
C HIS A 1127 -48.18 -11.08 -6.27
N ILE A 1128 -47.37 -11.04 -7.34
CA ILE A 1128 -47.83 -11.34 -8.71
C ILE A 1128 -48.18 -12.83 -8.80
N LEU A 1129 -47.24 -13.69 -8.39
CA LEU A 1129 -47.39 -15.13 -8.43
C LEU A 1129 -48.60 -15.60 -7.62
N GLU A 1130 -48.77 -15.09 -6.40
CA GLU A 1130 -49.89 -15.45 -5.53
C GLU A 1130 -51.25 -15.21 -6.21
N HIS A 1131 -51.41 -14.07 -6.91
CA HIS A 1131 -52.65 -13.78 -7.63
C HIS A 1131 -52.84 -14.70 -8.84
N LEU A 1132 -51.77 -14.95 -9.59
CA LEU A 1132 -51.83 -15.84 -10.75
C LEU A 1132 -52.20 -17.27 -10.33
N ASP A 1133 -51.63 -17.76 -9.21
CA ASP A 1133 -51.94 -19.09 -8.66
C ASP A 1133 -53.37 -19.17 -8.13
N GLN A 1134 -53.87 -18.12 -7.44
CA GLN A 1134 -55.25 -18.06 -6.95
C GLN A 1134 -56.31 -18.06 -8.07
N THR A 1135 -55.94 -17.57 -9.25
CA THR A 1135 -56.85 -17.39 -10.40
C THR A 1135 -56.55 -18.34 -11.55
N GLN A 1136 -55.82 -19.41 -11.26
CA GLN A 1136 -55.53 -20.46 -12.22
C GLN A 1136 -56.81 -21.19 -12.64
N ALA A 1137 -56.93 -21.53 -13.93
CA ALA A 1137 -58.04 -22.36 -14.40
C ALA A 1137 -57.94 -23.79 -13.81
N PRO A 1138 -59.08 -24.45 -13.48
CA PRO A 1138 -59.05 -25.84 -13.01
C PRO A 1138 -58.41 -26.75 -14.06
N ALA A 1139 -57.48 -27.60 -13.64
CA ALA A 1139 -56.70 -28.45 -14.54
C ALA A 1139 -57.59 -29.35 -15.40
N LYS A 1140 -57.40 -29.33 -16.73
CA LYS A 1140 -57.90 -30.42 -17.59
C LYS A 1140 -57.11 -31.70 -17.27
N PRO A 1141 -57.75 -32.86 -17.13
CA PRO A 1141 -57.05 -34.13 -16.92
C PRO A 1141 -56.14 -34.42 -18.12
N GLN A 1142 -54.86 -34.62 -17.85
CA GLN A 1142 -53.87 -34.97 -18.85
C GLN A 1142 -54.17 -36.37 -19.40
N GLY A 1143 -54.34 -36.47 -20.72
CA GLY A 1143 -54.23 -37.73 -21.43
C GLY A 1143 -52.82 -38.31 -21.23
N VAL A 1144 -52.78 -39.57 -20.83
CA VAL A 1144 -51.60 -40.40 -20.57
C VAL A 1144 -50.54 -40.27 -21.68
N PRO A 1145 -49.25 -40.06 -21.36
CA PRO A 1145 -48.17 -40.23 -22.32
C PRO A 1145 -47.85 -41.74 -22.46
N ALA A 1146 -48.00 -42.27 -23.67
CA ALA A 1146 -47.46 -43.57 -24.03
C ALA A 1146 -45.93 -43.44 -24.22
N VAL A 1147 -45.16 -44.00 -23.28
CA VAL A 1147 -43.75 -44.31 -23.47
C VAL A 1147 -43.63 -45.81 -23.69
N ALA A 1148 -43.30 -46.25 -24.91
CA ALA A 1148 -42.54 -47.47 -25.17
C ALA A 1148 -42.13 -47.60 -26.64
N ALA A 1149 -40.90 -48.10 -26.85
CA ALA A 1149 -40.20 -48.47 -28.09
C ALA A 1149 -39.49 -47.31 -28.81
N ALA A 1150 -38.18 -47.31 -29.08
CA ALA A 1150 -37.18 -48.37 -29.00
C ALA A 1150 -35.77 -47.76 -28.86
N ARG A 1151 -34.99 -48.29 -27.91
CA ARG A 1151 -33.52 -48.34 -27.98
C ARG A 1151 -33.08 -49.74 -27.59
N LYS A 1152 -32.76 -50.55 -28.60
CA LYS A 1152 -31.75 -51.61 -28.51
C LYS A 1152 -31.31 -52.00 -29.93
N ALA A 1153 -29.98 -52.05 -30.08
CA ALA A 1153 -29.23 -52.89 -31.04
C ALA A 1153 -29.09 -52.28 -32.47
N VAL A 1154 -27.92 -52.14 -33.11
CA VAL A 1154 -26.52 -52.57 -32.89
C VAL A 1154 -25.62 -51.73 -33.84
N ALA A 1155 -24.34 -51.62 -33.49
CA ALA A 1155 -23.18 -51.34 -34.36
C ALA A 1155 -22.88 -49.88 -34.71
#